data_AF-A0A1H2YKA0-F1
#
_entry.id   AF-A0A1H2YKA0-F1
#
_cell.length_a   1.000
_cell.length_b   1.000
_cell.length_c   1.000
_cell.angle_alpha   90.00
_cell.angle_beta   90.00
_cell.angle_gamma   90.00
#
_symmetry.space_group_name_H-M   'P 1'
#
loop_
_entity.id
_entity.type
_entity.pdbx_description
1 polymer ?
#
loop_
_entity_poly.entity_id
_entity_poly.type
_entity_poly.pdbx_seq_one_letter_code
_entity_poly.pdbx_strand_id
1 'polypeptide(L)'
;MLESMRQLGTAFLMYWKDRRERWVTRHTDLLRRLRKVYITLAWIFIPLAILAAIFFPQVKEAFTQFLWSYYLLWQFWFLSRSKTLTWTGMARFFAVGAWIIAPLSALLLYGVHTLFAEGSATIQADWSSVVVGPITEETIKLLPFLLIFCFTRRSQTFSLTDYMLVGGATGVGFDFMEEMVRRWVATDSGGLIGYFFRLFSESDDSWQVFTLFPGTNESGGAISVDHGVWTAFVTLAIGISIRMKNRWGKKGFLFPLFVYLWATFDHSSWNDQNPGPWKDLLHTLLGQGHFYLWSFVIVLLVAVWMDFRRLNLVRHQLPLLPKEQVIEPIFELLTIIQSLFRGRQAWGHMMLFTRERRHYGFTLLQEKDELFPNLGDLRVSLQQRFLFLGGVFATLLVLGLSSSLLSHFTITDAYFAGLFDQLSDWWQGLNGWEKGGIIAGTAVIGGVLTVATGGGFLAGGMTALGAALTANDVLQSPIPMKSFMNDPMGATKQWTRELLKKPPQEAVNTVFTLAADQLLRRVPALRAGNELMDSLKSRVQRSARNWMPGRSVVDAGTGMRMRADWDRHDWNEPDYRESRGSGSEVAFQAKKPPSLKPGDPNYTFRTEIDPETGEMKAYGSDGRTYKVYHADKANLVLEKTTPSGKTYRVPYDQDAAPDFTSYALKAKDGKLVEITLPADSLVGKSGEQTRYTTQLFKEQYPNWKEDFDFTESQIEAIEKNKGSIGPGVKANPDEQLTWHHDKATGKMILVPYELNNSFPHTGGHSHWGKQIYRGR
;
A
#
# COMPACT_ATOMS: atom_id res chain seq x y z
N MET A 1 12.84 -17.55 -15.36
CA MET A 1 11.96 -16.40 -15.10
C MET A 1 11.09 -16.58 -13.85
N LEU A 2 10.20 -17.58 -13.74
CA LEU A 2 9.39 -17.74 -12.50
C LEU A 2 10.25 -18.00 -11.26
N GLU A 3 11.26 -18.85 -11.37
CA GLU A 3 12.16 -19.11 -10.25
C GLU A 3 12.88 -17.83 -9.81
N SER A 4 13.25 -16.97 -10.77
CA SER A 4 13.76 -15.63 -10.51
C SER A 4 12.73 -14.72 -9.83
N MET A 5 11.45 -14.73 -10.26
CA MET A 5 10.37 -13.98 -9.60
C MET A 5 10.09 -14.48 -8.18
N ARG A 6 10.23 -15.79 -7.93
CA ARG A 6 10.09 -16.37 -6.59
C ARG A 6 11.27 -16.10 -5.71
N GLN A 7 12.49 -16.16 -6.24
CA GLN A 7 13.68 -15.75 -5.52
C GLN A 7 13.55 -14.27 -5.14
N LEU A 8 13.09 -13.42 -6.07
CA LEU A 8 12.83 -12.00 -5.80
C LEU A 8 11.72 -11.79 -4.78
N GLY A 9 10.58 -12.48 -4.91
CA GLY A 9 9.46 -12.42 -3.96
C GLY A 9 9.85 -12.94 -2.57
N THR A 10 10.57 -14.05 -2.51
CA THR A 10 11.06 -14.64 -1.26
C THR A 10 12.13 -13.75 -0.61
N ALA A 11 13.07 -13.21 -1.39
CA ALA A 11 14.05 -12.24 -0.92
C ALA A 11 13.38 -10.96 -0.42
N PHE A 12 12.35 -10.46 -1.12
CA PHE A 12 11.56 -9.32 -0.68
C PHE A 12 10.84 -9.60 0.65
N LEU A 13 10.19 -10.76 0.78
CA LEU A 13 9.51 -11.17 2.01
C LEU A 13 10.50 -11.38 3.17
N MET A 14 11.65 -11.99 2.92
CA MET A 14 12.71 -12.17 3.91
C MET A 14 13.30 -10.83 4.34
N TYR A 15 13.57 -9.93 3.39
CA TYR A 15 14.03 -8.58 3.65
C TYR A 15 13.06 -7.82 4.55
N TRP A 16 11.76 -7.88 4.24
CA TRP A 16 10.73 -7.25 5.06
C TRP A 16 10.55 -7.92 6.41
N LYS A 17 10.66 -9.26 6.48
CA LYS A 17 10.61 -10.00 7.75
C LYS A 17 11.75 -9.58 8.66
N ASP A 18 12.98 -9.62 8.18
CA ASP A 18 14.19 -9.23 8.92
C ASP A 18 14.15 -7.74 9.31
N ARG A 19 13.70 -6.86 8.40
CA ARG A 19 13.47 -5.44 8.71
C ARG A 19 12.39 -5.24 9.77
N ARG A 20 11.29 -5.99 9.71
CA ARG A 20 10.21 -5.95 10.69
C ARG A 20 10.71 -6.46 12.04
N GLU A 21 11.43 -7.58 12.09
CA GLU A 21 11.99 -8.14 13.32
C GLU A 21 12.96 -7.15 13.97
N ARG A 22 13.89 -6.57 13.21
CA ARG A 22 14.77 -5.50 13.70
C ARG A 22 14.03 -4.26 14.17
N TRP A 23 12.93 -3.90 13.51
CA TRP A 23 12.12 -2.76 13.95
C TRP A 23 11.38 -3.09 15.25
N VAL A 24 10.80 -4.30 15.35
CA VAL A 24 10.08 -4.80 16.53
C VAL A 24 11.00 -4.85 17.74
N THR A 25 12.22 -5.36 17.60
CA THR A 25 13.19 -5.43 18.71
C THR A 25 13.67 -4.06 19.16
N ARG A 26 13.81 -3.09 18.24
CA ARG A 26 14.19 -1.70 18.57
C ARG A 26 13.07 -0.85 19.15
N HIS A 27 11.81 -1.21 18.92
CA HIS A 27 10.64 -0.41 19.28
C HIS A 27 9.64 -1.20 20.13
N THR A 28 10.14 -2.07 21.01
CA THR A 28 9.32 -2.93 21.87
C THR A 28 8.35 -2.15 22.74
N ASP A 29 8.80 -1.04 23.34
CA ASP A 29 7.95 -0.19 24.19
C ASP A 29 6.88 0.56 23.38
N LEU A 30 7.23 1.07 22.20
CA LEU A 30 6.26 1.67 21.28
C LEU A 30 5.22 0.63 20.86
N LEU A 31 5.64 -0.58 20.49
CA LEU A 31 4.72 -1.67 20.15
C LEU A 31 3.82 -2.06 21.31
N ARG A 32 4.34 -2.08 22.55
CA ARG A 32 3.53 -2.34 23.74
C ARG A 32 2.48 -1.24 23.95
N ARG A 33 2.84 0.03 23.76
CA ARG A 33 1.92 1.17 23.84
C ARG A 33 0.89 1.14 22.71
N LEU A 34 1.32 0.96 21.46
CA LEU A 34 0.43 0.82 20.31
C LEU A 34 -0.51 -0.36 20.46
N ARG A 35 -0.04 -1.50 20.98
CA ARG A 35 -0.90 -2.65 21.28
C ARG A 35 -1.94 -2.32 22.36
N LYS A 36 -1.56 -1.59 23.42
CA LYS A 36 -2.52 -1.14 24.44
C LYS A 36 -3.56 -0.22 23.83
N VAL A 37 -3.14 0.84 23.12
CA VAL A 37 -4.02 1.78 22.41
C VAL A 37 -4.95 1.02 21.47
N TYR A 38 -4.40 0.09 20.69
CA TYR A 38 -5.15 -0.74 19.77
C TYR A 38 -6.20 -1.60 20.47
N ILE A 39 -5.84 -2.30 21.55
CA ILE A 39 -6.79 -3.10 22.34
C ILE A 39 -7.89 -2.20 22.92
N THR A 40 -7.51 -1.05 23.48
CA THR A 40 -8.46 -0.07 24.02
C THR A 40 -9.42 0.45 22.95
N LEU A 41 -8.90 0.85 21.79
CA LEU A 41 -9.70 1.32 20.66
C LEU A 41 -10.62 0.22 20.14
N ALA A 42 -10.13 -1.03 20.01
CA ALA A 42 -10.96 -2.16 19.61
C ALA A 42 -12.14 -2.37 20.58
N TRP A 43 -11.90 -2.31 21.89
CA TRP A 43 -12.95 -2.42 22.90
C TRP A 43 -13.90 -1.23 22.95
N ILE A 44 -13.49 -0.04 22.49
CA ILE A 44 -14.37 1.12 22.33
C ILE A 44 -15.19 1.01 21.04
N PHE A 45 -14.59 0.53 19.96
CA PHE A 45 -15.27 0.41 18.67
C PHE A 45 -16.34 -0.67 18.68
N ILE A 46 -16.21 -1.76 19.43
CA ILE A 46 -17.27 -2.78 19.53
C ILE A 46 -18.61 -2.21 20.04
N PRO A 47 -18.70 -1.55 21.22
CA PRO A 47 -19.95 -0.95 21.68
C PRO A 47 -20.39 0.20 20.76
N LEU A 48 -19.44 0.97 20.19
CA LEU A 48 -19.79 1.97 19.19
C LEU A 48 -20.42 1.35 17.93
N ALA A 49 -20.00 0.15 17.52
CA ALA A 49 -20.61 -0.64 16.43
C ALA A 49 -22.06 -0.91 16.71
N ILE A 50 -22.30 -1.42 17.92
CA ILE A 50 -23.60 -1.87 18.36
C ILE A 50 -24.53 -0.67 18.45
N LEU A 51 -24.08 0.42 19.07
CA LEU A 51 -24.84 1.67 19.12
C LEU A 51 -25.11 2.22 17.71
N ALA A 52 -24.10 2.26 16.83
CA ALA A 52 -24.28 2.74 15.46
C ALA A 52 -25.26 1.87 14.66
N ALA A 53 -25.21 0.54 14.80
CA ALA A 53 -26.16 -0.38 14.19
C ALA A 53 -27.57 -0.27 14.79
N ILE A 54 -27.71 0.17 16.04
CA ILE A 54 -29.02 0.43 16.66
C ILE A 54 -29.62 1.75 16.15
N PHE A 55 -28.81 2.80 16.02
CA PHE A 55 -29.32 4.14 15.70
C PHE A 55 -29.35 4.47 14.21
N PHE A 56 -28.55 3.79 13.38
CA PHE A 56 -28.44 4.08 11.94
C PHE A 56 -28.81 2.84 11.12
N PRO A 57 -29.98 2.85 10.43
CA PRO A 57 -30.43 1.72 9.60
C PRO A 57 -29.39 1.27 8.57
N GLN A 58 -28.70 2.21 7.92
CA GLN A 58 -27.71 1.91 6.89
C GLN A 58 -26.46 1.21 7.46
N VAL A 59 -26.06 1.57 8.68
CA VAL A 59 -24.97 0.90 9.41
C VAL A 59 -25.38 -0.50 9.85
N LYS A 60 -26.64 -0.64 10.24
CA LYS A 60 -27.23 -1.92 10.62
C LYS A 60 -27.20 -2.93 9.46
N GLU A 61 -27.57 -2.51 8.25
CA GLU A 61 -27.52 -3.38 7.07
C GLU A 61 -26.09 -3.82 6.75
N ALA A 62 -25.15 -2.87 6.72
CA ALA A 62 -23.73 -3.16 6.50
C ALA A 62 -23.16 -4.11 7.56
N PHE A 63 -23.56 -3.93 8.82
CA PHE A 63 -23.13 -4.79 9.92
C PHE A 63 -23.76 -6.19 9.83
N THR A 64 -25.01 -6.29 9.39
CA THR A 64 -25.69 -7.57 9.17
C THR A 64 -25.04 -8.33 8.03
N GLN A 65 -24.78 -7.68 6.90
CA GLN A 65 -24.02 -8.28 5.79
C GLN A 65 -22.64 -8.74 6.26
N PHE A 66 -21.93 -7.91 7.03
CA PHE A 66 -20.64 -8.26 7.59
C PHE A 66 -20.68 -9.53 8.45
N LEU A 67 -21.67 -9.66 9.34
CA LEU A 67 -21.83 -10.82 10.21
C LEU A 67 -22.11 -12.09 9.40
N TRP A 68 -22.96 -12.00 8.38
CA TRP A 68 -23.29 -13.12 7.52
C TRP A 68 -22.12 -13.56 6.63
N SER A 69 -21.39 -12.62 6.02
CA SER A 69 -20.15 -12.94 5.32
C SER A 69 -19.14 -13.62 6.26
N TYR A 70 -19.03 -13.17 7.51
CA TYR A 70 -18.19 -13.84 8.51
C TYR A 70 -18.70 -15.23 8.89
N TYR A 71 -20.01 -15.43 8.93
CA TYR A 71 -20.60 -16.73 9.18
C TYR A 71 -20.32 -17.71 8.04
N LEU A 72 -20.40 -17.27 6.78
CA LEU A 72 -19.98 -18.05 5.62
C LEU A 72 -18.48 -18.41 5.68
N LEU A 73 -17.61 -17.45 6.05
CA LEU A 73 -16.19 -17.74 6.30
C LEU A 73 -16.01 -18.77 7.41
N TRP A 74 -16.84 -18.75 8.47
CA TRP A 74 -16.81 -19.75 9.52
C TRP A 74 -17.18 -21.13 8.99
N GLN A 75 -18.23 -21.24 8.16
CA GLN A 75 -18.58 -22.52 7.55
C GLN A 75 -17.43 -23.08 6.72
N PHE A 76 -16.86 -22.27 5.82
CA PHE A 76 -15.67 -22.64 5.05
C PHE A 76 -14.51 -23.08 5.97
N TRP A 77 -14.24 -22.32 7.02
CA TRP A 77 -13.17 -22.61 7.98
C TRP A 77 -13.39 -23.92 8.72
N PHE A 78 -14.61 -24.19 9.20
CA PHE A 78 -14.92 -25.39 9.97
C PHE A 78 -14.96 -26.64 9.09
N LEU A 79 -15.51 -26.55 7.88
CA LEU A 79 -15.55 -27.65 6.91
C LEU A 79 -14.16 -27.99 6.36
N SER A 80 -13.28 -27.00 6.23
CA SER A 80 -11.89 -27.18 5.78
C SER A 80 -11.02 -27.83 6.86
N ARG A 81 -11.20 -29.13 7.12
CA ARG A 81 -10.51 -29.83 8.22
C ARG A 81 -9.00 -29.97 8.03
N SER A 82 -8.54 -30.10 6.79
CA SER A 82 -7.12 -30.22 6.47
C SER A 82 -6.36 -28.90 6.46
N LYS A 83 -7.03 -27.76 6.71
CA LYS A 83 -6.46 -26.42 6.61
C LYS A 83 -5.17 -26.24 7.43
N THR A 84 -4.23 -25.52 6.82
CA THR A 84 -2.97 -25.08 7.42
C THR A 84 -2.90 -23.55 7.54
N LEU A 85 -3.79 -22.83 6.85
CA LEU A 85 -3.94 -21.39 7.01
C LEU A 85 -4.38 -21.02 8.43
N THR A 86 -4.06 -19.79 8.82
CA THR A 86 -4.52 -19.19 10.07
C THR A 86 -5.80 -18.40 9.83
N TRP A 87 -6.63 -18.21 10.86
CA TRP A 87 -7.82 -17.37 10.77
C TRP A 87 -7.45 -15.95 10.32
N THR A 88 -6.37 -15.42 10.87
CA THR A 88 -5.79 -14.14 10.46
C THR A 88 -5.40 -14.10 8.97
N GLY A 89 -4.91 -15.22 8.43
CA GLY A 89 -4.63 -15.35 7.00
C GLY A 89 -5.91 -15.26 6.17
N MET A 90 -6.94 -16.00 6.56
CA MET A 90 -8.26 -15.99 5.90
C MET A 90 -8.90 -14.59 5.94
N ALA A 91 -8.94 -13.95 7.11
CA ALA A 91 -9.46 -12.59 7.28
C ALA A 91 -8.72 -11.54 6.42
N ARG A 92 -7.43 -11.75 6.14
CA ARG A 92 -6.68 -10.87 5.23
C ARG A 92 -7.11 -11.04 3.78
N PHE A 93 -7.41 -12.26 3.33
CA PHE A 93 -7.94 -12.49 1.98
C PHE A 93 -9.33 -11.93 1.81
N PHE A 94 -10.17 -12.03 2.85
CA PHE A 94 -11.45 -11.33 2.91
C PHE A 94 -11.27 -9.81 2.75
N ALA A 95 -10.38 -9.20 3.54
CA ALA A 95 -10.10 -7.77 3.42
C ALA A 95 -9.55 -7.39 2.03
N VAL A 96 -8.71 -8.23 1.42
CA VAL A 96 -8.22 -8.01 0.05
C VAL A 96 -9.38 -8.10 -0.96
N GLY A 97 -10.28 -9.08 -0.80
CA GLY A 97 -11.50 -9.22 -1.61
C GLY A 97 -12.34 -7.94 -1.60
N ALA A 98 -12.69 -7.49 -0.39
CA ALA A 98 -13.54 -6.32 -0.19
C ALA A 98 -12.90 -5.01 -0.66
N TRP A 99 -11.64 -4.78 -0.29
CA TRP A 99 -11.04 -3.44 -0.39
C TRP A 99 -10.11 -3.25 -1.58
N ILE A 100 -9.70 -4.33 -2.24
CA ILE A 100 -8.81 -4.25 -3.39
C ILE A 100 -9.49 -4.85 -4.61
N ILE A 101 -9.97 -6.09 -4.50
CA ILE A 101 -10.49 -6.83 -5.65
C ILE A 101 -11.81 -6.24 -6.14
N ALA A 102 -12.75 -5.92 -5.24
CA ALA A 102 -14.01 -5.34 -5.66
C ALA A 102 -13.82 -3.98 -6.38
N PRO A 103 -13.11 -2.98 -5.79
CA PRO A 103 -12.90 -1.69 -6.46
C PRO A 103 -12.09 -1.80 -7.75
N LEU A 104 -11.11 -2.72 -7.79
CA LEU A 104 -10.31 -2.99 -8.99
C LEU A 104 -11.18 -3.55 -10.12
N SER A 105 -12.10 -4.46 -9.80
CA SER A 105 -13.03 -5.02 -10.77
C SER A 105 -13.93 -3.96 -11.38
N ALA A 106 -14.50 -3.10 -10.54
CA ALA A 106 -15.30 -1.97 -11.02
C ALA A 106 -14.48 -1.07 -11.94
N LEU A 107 -13.29 -0.61 -11.51
CA LEU A 107 -12.41 0.25 -12.31
C LEU A 107 -12.12 -0.32 -13.70
N LEU A 108 -11.95 -1.64 -13.80
CA LEU A 108 -11.65 -2.29 -15.07
C LEU A 108 -12.87 -2.44 -15.96
N LEU A 109 -14.03 -2.73 -15.38
CA LEU A 109 -15.28 -2.77 -16.13
C LEU A 109 -15.62 -1.39 -16.69
N TYR A 110 -15.49 -0.33 -15.88
CA TYR A 110 -15.58 1.04 -16.35
C TYR A 110 -14.59 1.31 -17.51
N GLY A 111 -13.34 0.84 -17.39
CA GLY A 111 -12.33 1.01 -18.43
C GLY A 111 -12.58 0.24 -19.72
N VAL A 112 -13.17 -0.95 -19.64
CA VAL A 112 -13.58 -1.72 -20.84
C VAL A 112 -14.75 -1.02 -21.53
N HIS A 113 -15.75 -0.58 -20.76
CA HIS A 113 -16.89 0.14 -21.31
C HIS A 113 -16.50 1.38 -22.09
N THR A 114 -15.57 2.18 -21.56
CA THR A 114 -15.15 3.42 -22.22
C THR A 114 -14.38 3.20 -23.52
N LEU A 115 -13.86 1.99 -23.76
CA LEU A 115 -13.17 1.62 -25.00
C LEU A 115 -14.09 1.11 -26.09
N PHE A 116 -15.23 0.50 -25.72
CA PHE A 116 -16.11 -0.21 -26.66
C PHE A 116 -17.51 0.40 -26.81
N ALA A 117 -17.92 1.32 -25.95
CA ALA A 117 -19.19 2.02 -26.07
C ALA A 117 -19.04 3.29 -26.92
N GLU A 118 -19.29 3.18 -28.23
CA GLU A 118 -19.47 4.33 -29.11
C GLU A 118 -20.78 5.06 -28.78
N GLY A 119 -20.72 6.05 -27.89
CA GLY A 119 -21.74 7.10 -27.75
C GLY A 119 -23.09 6.73 -27.11
N SER A 120 -23.47 5.46 -27.00
CA SER A 120 -24.67 5.06 -26.25
C SER A 120 -24.61 3.59 -25.83
N ALA A 121 -24.12 3.31 -24.62
CA ALA A 121 -24.45 2.05 -23.94
C ALA A 121 -24.11 2.22 -22.46
N THR A 122 -25.16 2.28 -21.64
CA THR A 122 -25.09 2.14 -20.19
C THR A 122 -24.27 0.89 -19.83
N ILE A 123 -23.66 0.91 -18.64
CA ILE A 123 -22.97 -0.26 -18.05
C ILE A 123 -23.89 -1.49 -18.03
N GLN A 124 -25.21 -1.28 -18.03
CA GLN A 124 -26.25 -2.30 -18.15
C GLN A 124 -26.48 -2.97 -19.50
N ALA A 125 -25.86 -2.54 -20.59
CA ALA A 125 -26.09 -3.22 -21.86
C ALA A 125 -25.83 -4.72 -21.69
N ASP A 126 -26.77 -5.58 -22.14
CA ASP A 126 -26.76 -7.03 -21.81
C ASP A 126 -25.41 -7.68 -22.08
N TRP A 127 -24.72 -7.30 -23.15
CA TRP A 127 -23.39 -7.82 -23.47
C TRP A 127 -22.35 -7.56 -22.36
N SER A 128 -22.49 -6.49 -21.58
CA SER A 128 -21.59 -6.19 -20.48
C SER A 128 -22.05 -6.75 -19.15
N SER A 129 -23.30 -6.50 -18.76
CA SER A 129 -23.84 -6.97 -17.47
C SER A 129 -23.92 -8.51 -17.39
N VAL A 130 -24.20 -9.15 -18.52
CA VAL A 130 -24.38 -10.61 -18.61
C VAL A 130 -23.09 -11.32 -19.00
N VAL A 131 -22.20 -10.72 -19.78
CA VAL A 131 -21.01 -11.43 -20.31
C VAL A 131 -19.71 -10.86 -19.76
N VAL A 132 -19.42 -9.57 -19.97
CA VAL A 132 -18.13 -8.99 -19.60
C VAL A 132 -17.95 -8.86 -18.08
N GLY A 133 -19.00 -8.45 -17.36
CA GLY A 133 -19.05 -8.34 -15.91
C GLY A 133 -18.64 -9.62 -15.21
N PRO A 134 -19.41 -10.72 -15.36
CA PRO A 134 -19.11 -12.01 -14.75
C PRO A 134 -17.72 -12.54 -15.10
N ILE A 135 -17.29 -12.45 -16.36
CA ILE A 135 -15.94 -12.87 -16.77
C ILE A 135 -14.87 -12.06 -16.03
N THR A 136 -15.03 -10.74 -15.98
CA THR A 136 -14.05 -9.83 -15.38
C THR A 136 -13.97 -10.04 -13.88
N GLU A 137 -15.10 -10.06 -13.19
CA GLU A 137 -15.16 -10.22 -11.74
C GLU A 137 -14.59 -11.57 -11.30
N GLU A 138 -15.02 -12.67 -11.90
CA GLU A 138 -14.52 -14.02 -11.56
C GLU A 138 -13.02 -14.16 -11.88
N THR A 139 -12.51 -13.46 -12.90
CA THR A 139 -11.07 -13.46 -13.21
C THR A 139 -10.26 -12.69 -12.16
N ILE A 140 -10.73 -11.50 -11.77
CA ILE A 140 -10.00 -10.61 -10.86
C ILE A 140 -10.00 -11.16 -9.44
N LYS A 141 -11.06 -11.85 -9.02
CA LYS A 141 -11.14 -12.59 -7.75
C LYS A 141 -10.01 -13.62 -7.60
N LEU A 142 -9.47 -14.16 -8.69
CA LEU A 142 -8.34 -15.10 -8.64
C LEU A 142 -6.97 -14.43 -8.42
N LEU A 143 -6.88 -13.10 -8.57
CA LEU A 143 -5.62 -12.37 -8.52
C LEU A 143 -4.83 -12.59 -7.20
N PRO A 144 -5.42 -12.50 -5.99
CA PRO A 144 -4.68 -12.72 -4.74
C PRO A 144 -4.07 -14.11 -4.66
N PHE A 145 -4.81 -15.13 -5.11
CA PHE A 145 -4.33 -16.50 -5.17
C PHE A 145 -3.16 -16.65 -6.16
N LEU A 146 -3.32 -16.13 -7.38
CA LEU A 146 -2.30 -16.21 -8.44
C LEU A 146 -1.01 -15.50 -8.04
N LEU A 147 -1.09 -14.36 -7.36
CA LEU A 147 0.09 -13.67 -6.83
C LEU A 147 0.84 -14.56 -5.82
N ILE A 148 0.14 -15.21 -4.91
CA ILE A 148 0.81 -16.11 -3.94
C ILE A 148 1.39 -17.34 -4.63
N PHE A 149 0.68 -17.89 -5.61
CA PHE A 149 1.13 -19.03 -6.38
C PHE A 149 2.40 -18.74 -7.19
N CYS A 150 2.44 -17.58 -7.84
CA CYS A 150 3.55 -17.15 -8.70
C CYS A 150 4.75 -16.65 -7.90
N PHE A 151 4.55 -15.81 -6.89
CA PHE A 151 5.62 -15.10 -6.20
C PHE A 151 6.14 -15.79 -4.93
N THR A 152 5.44 -16.82 -4.44
CA THR A 152 5.85 -17.53 -3.23
C THR A 152 5.88 -19.03 -3.43
N ARG A 153 6.73 -19.72 -2.65
CA ARG A 153 6.68 -21.18 -2.52
C ARG A 153 5.62 -21.64 -1.52
N ARG A 154 4.96 -20.72 -0.82
CA ARG A 154 4.00 -21.03 0.25
C ARG A 154 2.79 -21.83 -0.23
N SER A 155 2.35 -21.58 -1.47
CA SER A 155 1.26 -22.34 -2.10
C SER A 155 1.59 -23.82 -2.31
N GLN A 156 2.86 -24.22 -2.25
CA GLN A 156 3.29 -25.59 -2.51
C GLN A 156 3.04 -26.51 -1.31
N THR A 157 2.96 -25.94 -0.11
CA THR A 157 2.65 -26.67 1.13
C THR A 157 1.19 -26.54 1.54
N PHE A 158 0.33 -26.02 0.66
CA PHE A 158 -1.10 -25.87 0.90
C PHE A 158 -1.81 -27.24 0.90
N SER A 159 -2.66 -27.46 1.90
CA SER A 159 -3.74 -28.46 1.81
C SER A 159 -4.67 -28.10 0.64
N LEU A 160 -5.45 -29.04 0.11
CA LEU A 160 -6.46 -28.71 -0.93
C LEU A 160 -7.46 -27.69 -0.41
N THR A 161 -7.82 -27.81 0.86
CA THR A 161 -8.73 -26.86 1.50
C THR A 161 -8.10 -25.48 1.70
N ASP A 162 -6.78 -25.35 1.78
CA ASP A 162 -6.14 -24.01 1.79
C ASP A 162 -6.32 -23.29 0.45
N TYR A 163 -6.31 -23.99 -0.69
CA TYR A 163 -6.62 -23.38 -1.99
C TYR A 163 -8.05 -22.83 -1.99
N MET A 164 -9.00 -23.65 -1.55
CA MET A 164 -10.40 -23.26 -1.39
C MET A 164 -10.56 -22.05 -0.46
N LEU A 165 -9.94 -22.07 0.71
CA LEU A 165 -10.06 -21.00 1.71
C LEU A 165 -9.51 -19.65 1.21
N VAL A 166 -8.44 -19.65 0.41
CA VAL A 166 -7.92 -18.40 -0.19
C VAL A 166 -8.95 -17.82 -1.17
N GLY A 167 -9.45 -18.64 -2.10
CA GLY A 167 -10.44 -18.22 -3.09
C GLY A 167 -11.75 -17.80 -2.45
N GLY A 168 -12.30 -18.66 -1.60
CA GLY A 168 -13.55 -18.38 -0.88
C GLY A 168 -13.47 -17.14 -0.01
N ALA A 169 -12.37 -16.92 0.72
CA ALA A 169 -12.23 -15.68 1.49
C ALA A 169 -12.19 -14.43 0.60
N THR A 170 -11.50 -14.47 -0.54
CA THR A 170 -11.50 -13.36 -1.49
C THR A 170 -12.87 -13.13 -2.12
N GLY A 171 -13.58 -14.19 -2.51
CA GLY A 171 -14.94 -14.12 -3.05
C GLY A 171 -15.95 -13.55 -2.05
N VAL A 172 -15.94 -14.02 -0.81
CA VAL A 172 -16.81 -13.50 0.27
C VAL A 172 -16.49 -12.05 0.62
N GLY A 173 -15.21 -11.65 0.51
CA GLY A 173 -14.84 -10.24 0.66
C GLY A 173 -15.42 -9.36 -0.45
N PHE A 174 -15.38 -9.86 -1.69
CA PHE A 174 -15.98 -9.18 -2.84
C PHE A 174 -17.50 -9.05 -2.67
N ASP A 175 -18.18 -10.16 -2.38
CA ASP A 175 -19.62 -10.19 -2.09
C ASP A 175 -20.01 -9.21 -0.97
N PHE A 176 -19.29 -9.25 0.16
CA PHE A 176 -19.52 -8.30 1.25
C PHE A 176 -19.53 -6.84 0.76
N MET A 177 -18.59 -6.46 -0.10
CA MET A 177 -18.52 -5.11 -0.63
C MET A 177 -19.69 -4.81 -1.57
N GLU A 178 -20.00 -5.76 -2.46
CA GLU A 178 -21.08 -5.60 -3.42
C GLU A 178 -22.44 -5.48 -2.75
N GLU A 179 -22.75 -6.39 -1.84
CA GLU A 179 -24.03 -6.40 -1.15
C GLU A 179 -24.16 -5.24 -0.16
N MET A 180 -23.06 -4.83 0.49
CA MET A 180 -23.07 -3.61 1.31
C MET A 180 -23.43 -2.37 0.47
N VAL A 181 -22.86 -2.23 -0.72
CA VAL A 181 -23.18 -1.12 -1.62
C VAL A 181 -24.62 -1.25 -2.15
N ARG A 182 -25.04 -2.45 -2.56
CA ARG A 182 -26.39 -2.74 -3.06
C ARG A 182 -27.46 -2.35 -2.03
N ARG A 183 -27.29 -2.77 -0.78
CA ARG A 183 -28.21 -2.44 0.32
C ARG A 183 -28.28 -0.95 0.59
N TRP A 184 -27.15 -0.26 0.60
CA TRP A 184 -27.13 1.19 0.79
C TRP A 184 -27.93 1.91 -0.29
N VAL A 185 -27.80 1.47 -1.53
CA VAL A 185 -28.55 2.02 -2.65
C VAL A 185 -30.05 1.65 -2.62
N ALA A 186 -30.38 0.43 -2.19
CA ALA A 186 -31.75 -0.11 -2.24
C ALA A 186 -32.65 0.26 -1.04
N THR A 187 -32.14 0.93 0.00
CA THR A 187 -32.88 1.08 1.27
C THR A 187 -34.03 2.10 1.18
N ASP A 188 -35.27 1.59 1.17
CA ASP A 188 -36.46 2.30 1.66
C ASP A 188 -36.60 2.12 3.20
N SER A 189 -36.98 3.20 3.87
CA SER A 189 -36.81 3.44 5.31
C SER A 189 -37.78 2.64 6.22
N GLY A 190 -37.42 1.39 6.55
CA GLY A 190 -38.13 0.56 7.53
C GLY A 190 -37.53 0.63 8.95
N GLY A 191 -38.35 0.94 9.97
CA GLY A 191 -37.93 1.10 11.37
C GLY A 191 -37.46 -0.18 12.12
N LEU A 192 -36.87 0.02 13.30
CA LEU A 192 -36.13 -0.98 14.10
C LEU A 192 -36.88 -2.28 14.43
N ILE A 193 -38.19 -2.22 14.72
CA ILE A 193 -39.00 -3.36 15.17
C ILE A 193 -39.41 -4.27 14.00
N GLY A 194 -39.73 -3.69 12.84
CA GLY A 194 -40.06 -4.46 11.63
C GLY A 194 -38.89 -5.28 11.08
N TYR A 195 -37.66 -4.81 11.31
CA TYR A 195 -36.45 -5.51 10.91
C TYR A 195 -36.04 -6.64 11.87
N PHE A 196 -36.27 -6.50 13.18
CA PHE A 196 -36.04 -7.61 14.12
C PHE A 196 -36.88 -8.83 13.73
N PHE A 197 -38.07 -8.61 13.16
CA PHE A 197 -38.85 -9.68 12.55
C PHE A 197 -38.26 -10.21 11.23
N ARG A 198 -37.75 -9.35 10.33
CA ARG A 198 -37.09 -9.78 9.06
C ARG A 198 -35.79 -10.56 9.24
N LEU A 199 -34.98 -10.28 10.27
CA LEU A 199 -33.79 -11.07 10.61
C LEU A 199 -34.11 -12.53 10.98
N PHE A 200 -35.36 -12.80 11.37
CA PHE A 200 -35.87 -14.13 11.73
C PHE A 200 -37.02 -14.58 10.83
N SER A 201 -37.37 -13.82 9.79
CA SER A 201 -38.37 -14.20 8.79
C SER A 201 -37.68 -14.45 7.45
N GLU A 202 -38.30 -15.27 6.61
CA GLU A 202 -37.86 -15.53 5.24
C GLU A 202 -37.77 -14.20 4.47
N SER A 203 -36.56 -13.67 4.29
CA SER A 203 -36.23 -12.74 3.22
C SER A 203 -35.78 -13.54 2.00
N ASP A 204 -35.92 -12.96 0.80
CA ASP A 204 -35.52 -13.56 -0.48
C ASP A 204 -34.03 -13.98 -0.53
N ASP A 205 -33.20 -13.42 0.36
CA ASP A 205 -31.88 -13.96 0.67
C ASP A 205 -31.97 -14.98 1.82
N SER A 206 -31.49 -16.21 1.60
CA SER A 206 -31.53 -17.32 2.57
C SER A 206 -30.51 -17.20 3.72
N TRP A 207 -30.48 -16.05 4.38
CA TRP A 207 -29.67 -15.77 5.57
C TRP A 207 -30.21 -16.49 6.80
N GLN A 208 -30.07 -17.82 6.83
CA GLN A 208 -30.49 -18.64 7.97
C GLN A 208 -29.29 -19.33 8.62
N VAL A 209 -29.34 -19.45 9.95
CA VAL A 209 -28.25 -20.02 10.74
C VAL A 209 -27.95 -21.47 10.34
N PHE A 210 -28.93 -22.22 9.83
CA PHE A 210 -28.74 -23.62 9.43
C PHE A 210 -28.60 -23.82 7.91
N THR A 211 -28.58 -22.75 7.12
CA THR A 211 -28.30 -22.82 5.69
C THR A 211 -26.83 -23.15 5.44
N LEU A 212 -26.59 -24.13 4.57
CA LEU A 212 -25.24 -24.46 4.11
C LEU A 212 -24.83 -23.45 3.02
N PHE A 213 -23.80 -22.66 3.33
CA PHE A 213 -23.33 -21.50 2.56
C PHE A 213 -24.39 -20.40 2.42
N PRO A 214 -24.69 -19.68 3.52
CA PRO A 214 -25.67 -18.60 3.53
C PRO A 214 -25.21 -17.45 2.64
N GLY A 215 -26.17 -16.73 2.05
CA GLY A 215 -25.95 -15.79 0.96
C GLY A 215 -26.39 -16.32 -0.40
N THR A 216 -26.90 -17.57 -0.43
CA THR A 216 -27.58 -18.10 -1.60
C THR A 216 -28.91 -17.37 -1.82
N ASN A 217 -29.11 -16.86 -3.03
CA ASN A 217 -30.34 -16.18 -3.41
C ASN A 217 -31.21 -17.14 -4.21
N GLU A 218 -32.49 -17.24 -3.88
CA GLU A 218 -33.42 -18.13 -4.57
C GLU A 218 -34.47 -17.32 -5.31
N SER A 219 -34.66 -17.60 -6.61
CA SER A 219 -35.70 -16.97 -7.41
C SER A 219 -36.26 -17.97 -8.43
N GLY A 220 -37.58 -18.17 -8.41
CA GLY A 220 -38.24 -19.07 -9.36
C GLY A 220 -37.78 -20.54 -9.33
N GLY A 221 -37.20 -21.00 -8.22
CA GLY A 221 -36.62 -22.34 -8.08
C GLY A 221 -35.14 -22.46 -8.46
N ALA A 222 -34.57 -21.43 -9.10
CA ALA A 222 -33.14 -21.30 -9.35
C ALA A 222 -32.43 -20.72 -8.13
N ILE A 223 -31.17 -21.12 -7.92
CA ILE A 223 -30.32 -20.56 -6.86
C ILE A 223 -29.07 -19.91 -7.45
N SER A 224 -28.62 -18.81 -6.84
CA SER A 224 -27.26 -18.29 -7.02
C SER A 224 -26.46 -18.64 -5.77
N VAL A 225 -25.33 -19.33 -5.94
CA VAL A 225 -24.50 -19.81 -4.82
C VAL A 225 -23.55 -18.76 -4.25
N ASP A 226 -23.59 -17.54 -4.79
CA ASP A 226 -22.78 -16.38 -4.42
C ASP A 226 -21.27 -16.51 -4.72
N HIS A 227 -20.59 -15.38 -4.82
CA HIS A 227 -19.18 -15.21 -5.18
C HIS A 227 -18.23 -15.98 -4.28
N GLY A 228 -18.59 -16.17 -3.00
CA GLY A 228 -17.84 -16.98 -2.06
C GLY A 228 -17.67 -18.43 -2.53
N VAL A 229 -18.75 -19.07 -2.95
CA VAL A 229 -18.75 -20.48 -3.39
C VAL A 229 -18.16 -20.62 -4.79
N TRP A 230 -18.51 -19.72 -5.73
CA TRP A 230 -17.92 -19.70 -7.07
C TRP A 230 -16.39 -19.67 -7.02
N THR A 231 -15.83 -18.66 -6.34
CA THR A 231 -14.37 -18.48 -6.24
C THR A 231 -13.70 -19.63 -5.49
N ALA A 232 -14.32 -20.12 -4.40
CA ALA A 232 -13.82 -21.25 -3.62
C ALA A 232 -13.67 -22.53 -4.45
N PHE A 233 -14.66 -22.83 -5.31
CA PHE A 233 -14.64 -24.04 -6.12
C PHE A 233 -13.58 -23.94 -7.22
N VAL A 234 -13.46 -22.77 -7.88
CA VAL A 234 -12.43 -22.55 -8.91
C VAL A 234 -11.03 -22.75 -8.32
N THR A 235 -10.70 -22.15 -7.18
CA THR A 235 -9.37 -22.32 -6.58
C THR A 235 -9.13 -23.74 -6.06
N LEU A 236 -10.16 -24.42 -5.53
CA LEU A 236 -10.08 -25.83 -5.17
C LEU A 236 -9.76 -26.71 -6.38
N ALA A 237 -10.43 -26.49 -7.52
CA ALA A 237 -10.20 -27.21 -8.76
C ALA A 237 -8.78 -26.98 -9.31
N ILE A 238 -8.24 -25.77 -9.15
CA ILE A 238 -6.84 -25.46 -9.46
C ILE A 238 -5.91 -26.28 -8.54
N GLY A 239 -6.18 -26.32 -7.23
CA GLY A 239 -5.42 -27.10 -6.26
C GLY A 239 -5.41 -28.60 -6.57
N ILE A 240 -6.56 -29.16 -6.94
CA ILE A 240 -6.70 -30.57 -7.37
C ILE A 240 -5.86 -30.82 -8.62
N SER A 241 -5.94 -29.94 -9.61
CA SER A 241 -5.19 -30.08 -10.88
C SER A 241 -3.69 -30.03 -10.68
N ILE A 242 -3.21 -29.14 -9.82
CA ILE A 242 -1.80 -29.06 -9.45
C ILE A 242 -1.35 -30.37 -8.79
N ARG A 243 -2.13 -30.89 -7.84
CA ARG A 243 -1.81 -32.14 -7.13
C ARG A 243 -1.89 -33.38 -8.02
N MET A 244 -2.85 -33.43 -8.94
CA MET A 244 -3.12 -34.61 -9.78
C MET A 244 -2.44 -34.55 -11.13
N LYS A 245 -1.63 -33.52 -11.41
CA LYS A 245 -0.91 -33.32 -12.66
C LYS A 245 -0.13 -34.56 -13.11
N ASN A 246 0.51 -35.28 -12.20
CA ASN A 246 1.27 -36.48 -12.56
C ASN A 246 0.39 -37.64 -13.04
N ARG A 247 -0.85 -37.69 -12.57
CA ARG A 247 -1.82 -38.72 -12.95
C ARG A 247 -2.63 -38.32 -14.19
N TRP A 248 -2.98 -37.05 -14.31
CA TRP A 248 -3.87 -36.53 -15.36
C TRP A 248 -3.13 -35.79 -16.49
N GLY A 249 -1.82 -35.60 -16.36
CA GLY A 249 -1.02 -34.84 -17.30
C GLY A 249 -1.53 -33.41 -17.51
N LYS A 250 -1.36 -32.89 -18.72
CA LYS A 250 -1.87 -31.55 -19.11
C LYS A 250 -3.40 -31.48 -19.17
N LYS A 251 -4.08 -32.62 -19.35
CA LYS A 251 -5.55 -32.69 -19.42
C LYS A 251 -6.21 -32.38 -18.07
N GLY A 252 -5.49 -32.55 -16.96
CA GLY A 252 -5.99 -32.17 -15.63
C GLY A 252 -6.43 -30.69 -15.54
N PHE A 253 -5.86 -29.80 -16.35
CA PHE A 253 -6.25 -28.38 -16.38
C PHE A 253 -7.58 -28.09 -17.07
N LEU A 254 -8.18 -29.09 -17.74
CA LEU A 254 -9.56 -28.96 -18.24
C LEU A 254 -10.55 -28.87 -17.10
N PHE A 255 -10.26 -29.47 -15.94
CA PHE A 255 -11.14 -29.42 -14.78
C PHE A 255 -11.33 -28.00 -14.21
N PRO A 256 -10.28 -27.24 -13.83
CA PRO A 256 -10.43 -25.88 -13.33
C PRO A 256 -10.92 -24.91 -14.40
N LEU A 257 -10.60 -25.16 -15.67
CA LEU A 257 -11.19 -24.39 -16.78
C LEU A 257 -12.70 -24.62 -16.85
N PHE A 258 -13.16 -25.87 -16.76
CA PHE A 258 -14.57 -26.20 -16.73
C PHE A 258 -15.28 -25.54 -15.54
N VAL A 259 -14.73 -25.68 -14.33
CA VAL A 259 -15.31 -25.08 -13.12
C VAL A 259 -15.36 -23.55 -13.22
N TYR A 260 -14.32 -22.91 -13.78
CA TYR A 260 -14.32 -21.47 -14.04
C TYR A 260 -15.40 -21.05 -15.04
N LEU A 261 -15.49 -21.75 -16.18
CA LEU A 261 -16.52 -21.47 -17.18
C LEU A 261 -17.93 -21.68 -16.62
N TRP A 262 -18.11 -22.69 -15.77
CA TRP A 262 -19.37 -22.93 -15.08
C TRP A 262 -19.69 -21.80 -14.09
N ALA A 263 -18.74 -21.38 -13.26
CA ALA A 263 -18.92 -20.27 -12.33
C ALA A 263 -19.32 -18.97 -13.05
N THR A 264 -18.62 -18.64 -14.14
CA THR A 264 -18.92 -17.46 -14.95
C THR A 264 -20.28 -17.58 -15.64
N PHE A 265 -20.66 -18.77 -16.13
CA PHE A 265 -21.96 -19.00 -16.74
C PHE A 265 -23.11 -18.91 -15.72
N ASP A 266 -22.93 -19.47 -14.53
CA ASP A 266 -23.91 -19.45 -13.44
C ASP A 266 -24.15 -18.00 -12.99
N HIS A 267 -23.06 -17.25 -12.76
CA HIS A 267 -23.10 -15.82 -12.46
C HIS A 267 -23.75 -15.01 -13.61
N SER A 268 -23.37 -15.27 -14.85
CA SER A 268 -24.00 -14.67 -16.04
C SER A 268 -25.50 -14.97 -16.11
N SER A 269 -25.92 -16.17 -15.74
CA SER A 269 -27.33 -16.57 -15.77
C SER A 269 -28.14 -15.89 -14.70
N TRP A 270 -27.55 -15.62 -13.55
CA TRP A 270 -28.18 -14.84 -12.49
C TRP A 270 -28.35 -13.35 -12.86
N ASN A 271 -27.36 -12.76 -13.53
CA ASN A 271 -27.40 -11.34 -13.92
C ASN A 271 -28.37 -11.04 -15.08
N ASP A 272 -28.87 -12.08 -15.76
CA ASP A 272 -29.68 -11.95 -16.95
C ASP A 272 -31.17 -11.92 -16.60
N GLN A 273 -31.79 -10.77 -16.79
CA GLN A 273 -33.21 -10.55 -16.51
C GLN A 273 -34.13 -11.13 -17.59
N ASN A 274 -33.60 -11.51 -18.76
CA ASN A 274 -34.40 -12.09 -19.85
C ASN A 274 -33.58 -13.13 -20.64
N PRO A 275 -33.29 -14.30 -20.02
CA PRO A 275 -32.44 -15.29 -20.65
C PRO A 275 -33.10 -15.84 -21.92
N GLY A 276 -32.36 -15.80 -23.03
CA GLY A 276 -32.79 -16.44 -24.28
C GLY A 276 -33.01 -17.96 -24.10
N PRO A 277 -33.82 -18.60 -24.95
CA PRO A 277 -34.30 -19.97 -24.74
C PRO A 277 -33.18 -21.01 -24.61
N TRP A 278 -32.05 -20.79 -25.29
CA TRP A 278 -30.89 -21.68 -25.20
C TRP A 278 -30.13 -21.56 -23.88
N LYS A 279 -30.05 -20.34 -23.33
CA LYS A 279 -29.38 -20.08 -22.06
C LYS A 279 -30.23 -20.60 -20.90
N ASP A 280 -31.54 -20.36 -20.94
CA ASP A 280 -32.49 -20.90 -19.97
C ASP A 280 -32.51 -22.43 -19.96
N LEU A 281 -32.52 -23.05 -21.14
CA LEU A 281 -32.38 -24.51 -21.27
C LEU A 281 -31.06 -25.01 -20.66
N LEU A 282 -29.94 -24.37 -20.97
CA LEU A 282 -28.64 -24.78 -20.46
C LEU A 282 -28.54 -24.59 -18.93
N HIS A 283 -29.04 -23.49 -18.41
CA HIS A 283 -29.10 -23.22 -16.97
C HIS A 283 -29.96 -24.26 -16.25
N THR A 284 -31.10 -24.64 -16.85
CA THR A 284 -31.96 -25.73 -16.37
C THR A 284 -31.25 -27.09 -16.39
N LEU A 285 -30.52 -27.41 -17.46
CA LEU A 285 -29.73 -28.65 -17.54
C LEU A 285 -28.58 -28.69 -16.52
N LEU A 286 -28.02 -27.54 -16.17
CA LEU A 286 -27.01 -27.39 -15.12
C LEU A 286 -27.62 -27.31 -13.71
N GLY A 287 -28.93 -27.55 -13.58
CA GLY A 287 -29.62 -27.62 -12.31
C GLY A 287 -29.83 -26.27 -11.64
N GLN A 288 -29.81 -25.17 -12.40
CA GLN A 288 -30.14 -23.82 -11.93
C GLN A 288 -29.38 -23.42 -10.65
N GLY A 289 -28.06 -23.59 -10.66
CA GLY A 289 -27.16 -23.37 -9.52
C GLY A 289 -27.09 -24.50 -8.49
N HIS A 290 -28.13 -25.34 -8.34
CA HIS A 290 -28.14 -26.44 -7.36
C HIS A 290 -27.02 -27.45 -7.59
N PHE A 291 -26.76 -27.83 -8.85
CA PHE A 291 -25.67 -28.77 -9.12
C PHE A 291 -24.30 -28.16 -8.85
N TYR A 292 -24.13 -26.85 -9.00
CA TYR A 292 -22.86 -26.18 -8.66
C TYR A 292 -22.59 -26.30 -7.16
N LEU A 293 -23.59 -25.96 -6.33
CA LEU A 293 -23.53 -26.06 -4.87
C LEU A 293 -23.14 -27.46 -4.41
N TRP A 294 -23.89 -28.48 -4.83
CA TRP A 294 -23.68 -29.84 -4.36
C TRP A 294 -22.40 -30.46 -4.95
N SER A 295 -22.02 -30.10 -6.17
CA SER A 295 -20.71 -30.49 -6.73
C SER A 295 -19.58 -29.91 -5.90
N PHE A 296 -19.68 -28.65 -5.48
CA PHE A 296 -18.70 -28.04 -4.60
C PHE A 296 -18.59 -28.78 -3.26
N VAL A 297 -19.73 -29.10 -2.61
CA VAL A 297 -19.76 -29.88 -1.36
C VAL A 297 -19.09 -31.24 -1.53
N ILE A 298 -19.44 -31.99 -2.57
CA ILE A 298 -18.85 -33.31 -2.84
C ILE A 298 -17.34 -33.19 -3.05
N VAL A 299 -16.90 -32.24 -3.88
CA VAL A 299 -15.47 -32.04 -4.16
C VAL A 299 -14.71 -31.57 -2.92
N LEU A 300 -15.32 -30.77 -2.04
CA LEU A 300 -14.74 -30.39 -0.76
C LEU A 300 -14.55 -31.60 0.17
N LEU A 301 -15.55 -32.47 0.27
CA LEU A 301 -15.44 -33.71 1.07
C LEU A 301 -14.33 -34.62 0.52
N VAL A 302 -14.27 -34.80 -0.81
CA VAL A 302 -13.21 -35.55 -1.49
C VAL A 302 -11.84 -34.91 -1.23
N ALA A 303 -11.75 -33.58 -1.27
CA ALA A 303 -10.50 -32.86 -1.01
C ALA A 303 -9.99 -33.05 0.42
N VAL A 304 -10.87 -32.96 1.43
CA VAL A 304 -10.55 -33.27 2.83
C VAL A 304 -10.06 -34.72 2.94
N TRP A 305 -10.80 -35.68 2.36
CA TRP A 305 -10.42 -37.08 2.38
C TRP A 305 -9.04 -37.32 1.73
N MET A 306 -8.79 -36.72 0.55
CA MET A 306 -7.52 -36.81 -0.16
C MET A 306 -6.37 -36.26 0.67
N ASP A 307 -6.57 -35.10 1.31
CA ASP A 307 -5.55 -34.47 2.16
C ASP A 307 -5.18 -35.37 3.35
N PHE A 308 -6.15 -35.91 4.08
CA PHE A 308 -5.89 -36.80 5.21
C PHE A 308 -5.30 -38.16 4.77
N ARG A 309 -5.72 -38.70 3.62
CA ARG A 309 -5.11 -39.90 3.03
C ARG A 309 -3.62 -39.67 2.74
N ARG A 310 -3.27 -38.53 2.16
CA ARG A 310 -1.88 -38.17 1.88
C ARG A 310 -1.10 -37.91 3.16
N LEU A 311 -1.66 -37.17 4.10
CA LEU A 311 -1.02 -36.87 5.38
C LEU A 311 -0.64 -38.15 6.14
N ASN A 312 -1.49 -39.18 6.07
CA ASN A 312 -1.19 -40.47 6.67
C ASN A 312 -0.02 -41.24 6.03
N LEU A 313 0.40 -40.93 4.81
CA LEU A 313 1.59 -41.53 4.18
C LEU A 313 2.88 -41.13 4.91
N VAL A 314 2.89 -39.96 5.53
CA VAL A 314 4.03 -39.43 6.30
C VAL A 314 3.80 -39.48 7.81
N ARG A 315 2.72 -40.13 8.28
CA ARG A 315 2.35 -40.15 9.71
C ARG A 315 3.45 -40.59 10.67
N HIS A 316 4.34 -41.48 10.22
CA HIS A 316 5.45 -42.01 11.02
C HIS A 316 6.53 -40.96 11.33
N GLN A 317 6.52 -39.83 10.61
CA GLN A 317 7.42 -38.69 10.81
C GLN A 317 6.73 -37.53 11.53
N LEU A 318 5.45 -37.69 11.88
CA LEU A 318 4.63 -36.65 12.49
C LEU A 318 4.38 -36.97 13.97
N PRO A 319 4.28 -35.93 14.83
CA PRO A 319 3.88 -36.13 16.21
C PRO A 319 2.41 -36.59 16.27
N LEU A 320 2.17 -37.73 16.93
CA LEU A 320 0.85 -38.31 17.12
C LEU A 320 0.32 -37.99 18.52
N LEU A 321 -1.00 -37.84 18.64
CA LEU A 321 -1.67 -37.75 19.93
C LEU A 321 -1.59 -39.11 20.67
N PRO A 322 -1.74 -39.14 22.01
CA PRO A 322 -1.75 -40.38 22.75
C PRO A 322 -2.80 -41.35 22.20
N LYS A 323 -2.38 -42.57 21.85
CA LYS A 323 -3.20 -43.64 21.24
C LYS A 323 -3.70 -43.37 19.80
N GLU A 324 -3.28 -42.30 19.15
CA GLU A 324 -3.61 -42.03 17.74
C GLU A 324 -2.77 -42.93 16.82
N GLN A 325 -3.45 -43.77 16.03
CA GLN A 325 -2.79 -44.65 15.04
C GLN A 325 -2.91 -44.10 13.60
N VAL A 326 -3.97 -43.33 13.35
CA VAL A 326 -4.30 -42.73 12.06
C VAL A 326 -4.70 -41.29 12.34
N ILE A 327 -4.17 -40.36 11.53
CA ILE A 327 -4.55 -38.96 11.59
C ILE A 327 -5.88 -38.81 10.86
N GLU A 328 -6.94 -38.41 11.55
CA GLU A 328 -8.29 -38.35 10.97
C GLU A 328 -9.05 -37.09 11.43
N PRO A 329 -9.89 -36.51 10.54
CA PRO A 329 -10.43 -35.17 10.75
C PRO A 329 -11.40 -35.04 11.93
N ILE A 330 -12.12 -36.12 12.27
CA ILE A 330 -13.18 -36.13 13.29
C ILE A 330 -12.55 -36.20 14.68
N PHE A 331 -11.66 -37.16 14.94
CA PHE A 331 -10.96 -37.26 16.22
C PHE A 331 -10.09 -36.03 16.51
N GLU A 332 -9.44 -35.45 15.50
CA GLU A 332 -8.75 -34.15 15.66
C GLU A 332 -9.73 -33.05 16.12
N LEU A 333 -10.91 -32.96 15.50
CA LEU A 333 -11.93 -31.98 15.88
C LEU A 333 -12.44 -32.22 17.30
N LEU A 334 -12.77 -33.45 17.65
CA LEU A 334 -13.22 -33.82 19.00
C LEU A 334 -12.17 -33.50 20.04
N THR A 335 -10.89 -33.75 19.74
CA THR A 335 -9.77 -33.41 20.66
C THR A 335 -9.64 -31.90 20.84
N ILE A 336 -9.79 -31.11 19.78
CA ILE A 336 -9.84 -29.65 19.85
C ILE A 336 -11.02 -29.21 20.73
N ILE A 337 -12.22 -29.73 20.51
CA ILE A 337 -13.42 -29.38 21.29
C ILE A 337 -13.23 -29.74 22.76
N GLN A 338 -12.73 -30.93 23.06
CA GLN A 338 -12.45 -31.36 24.44
C GLN A 338 -11.42 -30.46 25.13
N SER A 339 -10.41 -29.97 24.39
CA SER A 339 -9.40 -29.06 24.94
C SER A 339 -9.97 -27.68 25.33
N LEU A 340 -11.12 -27.27 24.78
CA LEU A 340 -11.83 -26.05 25.19
C LEU A 340 -12.21 -26.10 26.66
N PHE A 341 -12.73 -27.23 27.12
CA PHE A 341 -13.14 -27.46 28.52
C PHE A 341 -11.95 -27.57 29.49
N ARG A 342 -10.73 -27.75 28.98
CA ARG A 342 -9.49 -27.73 29.78
C ARG A 342 -8.89 -26.32 29.92
N GLY A 343 -9.52 -25.32 29.31
CA GLY A 343 -9.12 -23.92 29.38
C GLY A 343 -8.54 -23.36 28.08
N ARG A 344 -8.59 -22.04 27.94
CA ARG A 344 -8.20 -21.30 26.72
C ARG A 344 -6.79 -21.60 26.20
N GLN A 345 -5.84 -21.85 27.11
CA GLN A 345 -4.44 -22.13 26.74
C GLN A 345 -4.32 -23.52 26.14
N ALA A 346 -4.93 -24.54 26.75
CA ALA A 346 -4.97 -25.90 26.23
C ALA A 346 -5.61 -25.95 24.84
N TRP A 347 -6.71 -25.24 24.65
CA TRP A 347 -7.37 -25.08 23.35
C TRP A 347 -6.48 -24.41 22.30
N GLY A 348 -5.85 -23.28 22.66
CA GLY A 348 -4.93 -22.57 21.78
C GLY A 348 -3.72 -23.44 21.37
N HIS A 349 -3.14 -24.18 22.30
CA HIS A 349 -2.05 -25.11 22.03
C HIS A 349 -2.49 -26.27 21.13
N MET A 350 -3.68 -26.83 21.34
CA MET A 350 -4.21 -27.92 20.50
C MET A 350 -4.51 -27.45 19.08
N MET A 351 -5.11 -26.27 18.92
CA MET A 351 -5.32 -25.62 17.62
C MET A 351 -4.01 -25.37 16.89
N LEU A 352 -2.98 -24.89 17.60
CA LEU A 352 -1.65 -24.68 17.04
C LEU A 352 -0.99 -26.00 16.65
N PHE A 353 -0.96 -26.96 17.56
CA PHE A 353 -0.37 -28.29 17.36
C PHE A 353 -0.92 -28.97 16.11
N THR A 354 -2.24 -29.09 16.00
CA THR A 354 -2.89 -29.77 14.87
C THR A 354 -2.60 -29.06 13.54
N ARG A 355 -2.58 -27.71 13.52
CA ARG A 355 -2.23 -26.93 12.33
C ARG A 355 -0.78 -27.13 11.91
N GLU A 356 0.17 -26.97 12.84
CA GLU A 356 1.61 -27.10 12.56
C GLU A 356 1.95 -28.52 12.13
N ARG A 357 1.31 -29.54 12.73
CA ARG A 357 1.42 -30.94 12.31
C ARG A 357 1.02 -31.13 10.85
N ARG A 358 -0.14 -30.60 10.44
CA ARG A 358 -0.60 -30.69 9.04
C ARG A 358 0.35 -29.94 8.11
N HIS A 359 0.76 -28.73 8.49
CA HIS A 359 1.69 -27.92 7.69
C HIS A 359 3.03 -28.64 7.47
N TYR A 360 3.60 -29.20 8.52
CA TYR A 360 4.84 -29.99 8.44
C TYR A 360 4.65 -31.24 7.59
N GLY A 361 3.54 -31.96 7.75
CA GLY A 361 3.23 -33.14 6.93
C GLY A 361 3.09 -32.83 5.43
N PHE A 362 2.42 -31.74 5.06
CA PHE A 362 2.36 -31.33 3.66
C PHE A 362 3.71 -30.86 3.11
N THR A 363 4.60 -30.34 3.96
CA THR A 363 5.98 -30.02 3.59
C THR A 363 6.79 -31.28 3.30
N LEU A 364 6.72 -32.30 4.16
CA LEU A 364 7.39 -33.60 3.94
C LEU A 364 6.89 -34.32 2.68
N LEU A 365 5.58 -34.23 2.42
CA LEU A 365 4.99 -34.79 1.21
C LEU A 365 5.52 -34.08 -0.04
N GLN A 366 5.80 -32.79 0.04
CA GLN A 366 6.40 -32.02 -1.06
C GLN A 366 7.86 -32.45 -1.32
N GLU A 367 8.67 -32.67 -0.28
CA GLU A 367 10.07 -33.11 -0.42
C GLU A 367 10.17 -34.51 -1.07
N LYS A 368 9.30 -35.45 -0.70
CA LYS A 368 9.23 -36.77 -1.36
C LYS A 368 8.78 -36.67 -2.82
N ASP A 369 7.96 -35.67 -3.10
CA ASP A 369 7.44 -35.33 -4.40
C ASP A 369 8.46 -34.54 -5.27
N GLU A 370 9.63 -34.13 -4.75
CA GLU A 370 10.69 -33.46 -5.55
C GLU A 370 11.32 -34.34 -6.65
N LEU A 371 10.86 -35.59 -6.80
CA LEU A 371 10.90 -36.38 -8.05
C LEU A 371 9.89 -35.89 -9.13
N PHE A 372 9.47 -34.60 -9.11
CA PHE A 372 8.64 -33.95 -10.12
C PHE A 372 9.47 -33.09 -11.10
N PRO A 373 10.06 -33.65 -12.17
CA PRO A 373 10.89 -32.89 -13.09
C PRO A 373 10.15 -31.76 -13.86
N ASN A 374 8.82 -31.79 -13.95
CA ASN A 374 8.07 -30.93 -14.89
C ASN A 374 7.19 -29.84 -14.24
N LEU A 375 7.28 -29.58 -12.93
CA LEU A 375 6.54 -28.46 -12.33
C LEU A 375 7.03 -27.10 -12.86
N GLY A 376 8.30 -27.01 -13.26
CA GLY A 376 8.90 -25.82 -13.89
C GLY A 376 8.18 -25.39 -15.17
N ASP A 377 7.92 -26.32 -16.09
CA ASP A 377 7.34 -26.00 -17.40
C ASP A 377 5.90 -25.48 -17.33
N LEU A 378 5.08 -26.09 -16.48
CA LEU A 378 3.71 -25.61 -16.25
C LEU A 378 3.70 -24.24 -15.59
N ARG A 379 4.61 -24.04 -14.63
CA ARG A 379 4.81 -22.78 -13.93
C ARG A 379 5.21 -21.66 -14.90
N VAL A 380 6.14 -21.96 -15.82
CA VAL A 380 6.55 -21.05 -16.89
C VAL A 380 5.40 -20.78 -17.86
N SER A 381 4.64 -21.80 -18.26
CA SER A 381 3.49 -21.63 -19.15
C SER A 381 2.36 -20.80 -18.53
N LEU A 382 2.05 -21.01 -17.25
CA LEU A 382 1.06 -20.21 -16.53
C LEU A 382 1.55 -18.78 -16.34
N GLN A 383 2.84 -18.59 -16.06
CA GLN A 383 3.47 -17.28 -15.95
C GLN A 383 3.42 -16.49 -17.26
N GLN A 384 3.72 -17.11 -18.40
CA GLN A 384 3.66 -16.45 -19.71
C GLN A 384 2.23 -16.02 -20.05
N ARG A 385 1.26 -16.90 -19.82
CA ARG A 385 -0.16 -16.59 -20.02
C ARG A 385 -0.65 -15.53 -19.04
N PHE A 386 -0.17 -15.53 -17.80
CA PHE A 386 -0.51 -14.54 -16.80
C PHE A 386 0.18 -13.19 -17.03
N LEU A 387 1.40 -13.14 -17.54
CA LEU A 387 2.06 -11.89 -17.96
C LEU A 387 1.39 -11.31 -19.20
N PHE A 388 0.93 -12.16 -20.11
CA PHE A 388 0.12 -11.73 -21.25
C PHE A 388 -1.23 -11.17 -20.78
N LEU A 389 -1.99 -11.93 -19.99
CA LEU A 389 -3.26 -11.47 -19.41
C LEU A 389 -3.06 -10.25 -18.51
N GLY A 390 -1.99 -10.21 -17.72
CA GLY A 390 -1.60 -9.09 -16.85
C GLY A 390 -1.16 -7.85 -17.64
N GLY A 391 -0.57 -8.04 -18.83
CA GLY A 391 -0.26 -6.98 -19.78
C GLY A 391 -1.52 -6.41 -20.41
N VAL A 392 -2.40 -7.28 -20.92
CA VAL A 392 -3.75 -6.89 -21.41
C VAL A 392 -4.51 -6.15 -20.32
N PHE A 393 -4.49 -6.67 -19.09
CA PHE A 393 -5.09 -6.08 -17.91
C PHE A 393 -4.50 -4.71 -17.53
N ALA A 394 -3.17 -4.57 -17.53
CA ALA A 394 -2.50 -3.30 -17.26
C ALA A 394 -2.82 -2.26 -18.35
N THR A 395 -2.94 -2.71 -19.60
CA THR A 395 -3.40 -1.88 -20.72
C THR A 395 -4.85 -1.44 -20.50
N LEU A 396 -5.77 -2.34 -20.14
CA LEU A 396 -7.16 -1.98 -19.83
C LEU A 396 -7.28 -1.05 -18.61
N LEU A 397 -6.44 -1.25 -17.58
CA LEU A 397 -6.36 -0.38 -16.40
C LEU A 397 -5.88 1.03 -16.77
N VAL A 398 -4.80 1.13 -17.54
CA VAL A 398 -4.25 2.42 -18.02
C VAL A 398 -5.26 3.12 -18.94
N LEU A 399 -5.96 2.36 -19.78
CA LEU A 399 -6.99 2.89 -20.66
C LEU A 399 -8.22 3.39 -19.88
N GLY A 400 -8.69 2.63 -18.88
CA GLY A 400 -9.79 3.05 -18.01
C GLY A 400 -9.47 4.25 -17.12
N LEU A 401 -8.22 4.38 -16.69
CA LEU A 401 -7.73 5.58 -16.00
C LEU A 401 -7.55 6.79 -16.95
N SER A 402 -7.62 6.59 -18.27
CA SER A 402 -7.39 7.63 -19.29
C SER A 402 -8.65 8.10 -20.03
N SER A 403 -9.81 7.45 -19.81
CA SER A 403 -11.05 7.77 -20.53
C SER A 403 -11.87 8.88 -19.87
N SER A 404 -12.07 9.96 -20.62
CA SER A 404 -12.77 11.20 -20.27
C SER A 404 -14.28 11.13 -20.59
N LEU A 405 -15.11 10.36 -19.87
CA LEU A 405 -16.58 10.41 -20.06
C LEU A 405 -17.33 9.81 -18.86
N LEU A 406 -17.57 10.62 -17.83
CA LEU A 406 -18.47 10.31 -16.70
C LEU A 406 -19.69 11.23 -16.77
N SER A 407 -20.55 11.04 -17.76
CA SER A 407 -21.78 11.82 -17.84
C SER A 407 -22.94 11.02 -18.45
N HIS A 408 -23.97 10.85 -17.62
CA HIS A 408 -25.37 10.50 -17.93
C HIS A 408 -25.67 9.01 -18.17
N PHE A 409 -26.06 8.28 -17.11
CA PHE A 409 -26.70 6.96 -17.23
C PHE A 409 -27.82 6.78 -16.19
N THR A 410 -28.93 6.19 -16.61
CA THR A 410 -30.08 5.73 -15.80
C THR A 410 -30.11 4.19 -15.74
N ILE A 411 -30.52 3.59 -14.61
CA ILE A 411 -29.94 2.33 -14.07
C ILE A 411 -30.99 1.27 -13.56
N THR A 412 -30.63 -0.02 -13.61
CA THR A 412 -31.10 -1.23 -12.85
C THR A 412 -29.93 -2.17 -12.38
N ASP A 413 -30.17 -3.07 -11.40
CA ASP A 413 -29.26 -3.46 -10.29
C ASP A 413 -28.40 -4.77 -10.41
N ALA A 414 -27.87 -5.15 -11.58
CA ALA A 414 -27.38 -6.53 -11.78
C ALA A 414 -25.96 -6.90 -11.28
N TYR A 415 -24.99 -5.97 -11.11
CA TYR A 415 -23.59 -6.32 -10.72
C TYR A 415 -22.77 -5.13 -10.15
N PHE A 416 -21.66 -5.41 -9.44
CA PHE A 416 -20.94 -4.43 -8.58
C PHE A 416 -20.57 -3.10 -9.25
N ALA A 417 -20.04 -3.13 -10.47
CA ALA A 417 -19.62 -1.90 -11.14
C ALA A 417 -20.80 -0.95 -11.43
N GLY A 418 -22.00 -1.48 -11.70
CA GLY A 418 -23.21 -0.69 -11.91
C GLY A 418 -23.73 0.01 -10.66
N LEU A 419 -23.33 -0.45 -9.46
CA LEU A 419 -23.78 0.10 -8.18
C LEU A 419 -23.03 1.38 -7.75
N PHE A 420 -21.84 1.66 -8.31
CA PHE A 420 -21.01 2.80 -7.90
C PHE A 420 -21.63 4.15 -8.26
N ASP A 421 -22.31 4.25 -9.40
CA ASP A 421 -22.98 5.48 -9.82
C ASP A 421 -24.15 5.79 -8.88
N GLN A 422 -24.95 4.77 -8.53
CA GLN A 422 -26.03 4.90 -7.56
C GLN A 422 -25.52 5.21 -6.15
N LEU A 423 -24.38 4.65 -5.75
CA LEU A 423 -23.74 4.92 -4.47
C LEU A 423 -23.34 6.40 -4.34
N SER A 424 -22.88 7.00 -5.44
CA SER A 424 -22.56 8.43 -5.50
C SER A 424 -23.79 9.30 -5.28
N ASP A 425 -24.89 8.99 -5.97
CA ASP A 425 -26.15 9.74 -5.86
C ASP A 425 -26.81 9.56 -4.49
N TRP A 426 -26.85 8.33 -3.98
CA TRP A 426 -27.27 8.02 -2.62
C TRP A 426 -26.48 8.82 -1.60
N TRP A 427 -25.15 8.80 -1.71
CA TRP A 427 -24.27 9.53 -0.78
C TRP A 427 -24.56 11.04 -0.78
N GLN A 428 -24.82 11.62 -1.95
CA GLN A 428 -25.16 13.04 -2.04
C GLN A 428 -26.51 13.35 -1.38
N GLY A 429 -27.50 12.45 -1.48
CA GLY A 429 -28.83 12.58 -0.89
C GLY A 429 -28.89 12.53 0.64
N LEU A 430 -27.85 12.02 1.31
CA LEU A 430 -27.82 11.89 2.77
C LEU A 430 -27.60 13.23 3.48
N ASN A 431 -28.27 13.42 4.62
CA ASN A 431 -28.03 14.55 5.52
C ASN A 431 -26.72 14.37 6.31
N GLY A 432 -26.25 15.44 6.98
CA GLY A 432 -24.98 15.43 7.70
C GLY A 432 -24.89 14.39 8.84
N TRP A 433 -26.02 14.06 9.48
CA TRP A 433 -26.09 13.07 10.53
C TRP A 433 -26.05 11.63 9.99
N GLU A 434 -26.73 11.36 8.88
CA GLU A 434 -26.69 10.08 8.19
C GLU A 434 -25.28 9.80 7.65
N LYS A 435 -24.65 10.80 7.02
CA LYS A 435 -23.24 10.74 6.60
C LYS A 435 -22.33 10.43 7.79
N GLY A 436 -22.50 11.13 8.91
CA GLY A 436 -21.77 10.89 10.16
C GLY A 436 -21.97 9.46 10.70
N GLY A 437 -23.20 8.95 10.65
CA GLY A 437 -23.56 7.58 11.03
C GLY A 437 -22.85 6.53 10.18
N ILE A 438 -22.88 6.66 8.86
CA ILE A 438 -22.22 5.74 7.91
C ILE A 438 -20.70 5.75 8.08
N ILE A 439 -20.11 6.93 8.30
CA ILE A 439 -18.67 7.07 8.61
C ILE A 439 -18.33 6.31 9.88
N ALA A 440 -19.10 6.52 10.95
CA ALA A 440 -18.89 5.85 12.22
C ALA A 440 -19.05 4.33 12.06
N GLY A 441 -20.09 3.86 11.37
CA GLY A 441 -20.33 2.44 11.10
C GLY A 441 -19.19 1.78 10.31
N THR A 442 -18.75 2.41 9.23
CA THR A 442 -17.64 1.91 8.39
C THR A 442 -16.32 1.90 9.15
N ALA A 443 -16.04 2.95 9.93
CA ALA A 443 -14.85 3.01 10.78
C ALA A 443 -14.85 1.89 11.82
N VAL A 444 -16.02 1.54 12.35
CA VAL A 444 -16.17 0.46 13.31
C VAL A 444 -16.00 -0.93 12.65
N ILE A 445 -16.64 -1.18 11.51
CA ILE A 445 -16.42 -2.43 10.74
C ILE A 445 -14.93 -2.57 10.39
N GLY A 446 -14.28 -1.47 9.96
CA GLY A 446 -12.84 -1.40 9.75
C GLY A 446 -12.03 -1.70 11.02
N GLY A 447 -12.47 -1.20 12.18
CA GLY A 447 -11.89 -1.51 13.49
C GLY A 447 -11.96 -3.00 13.84
N VAL A 448 -13.13 -3.63 13.65
CA VAL A 448 -13.34 -5.07 13.87
C VAL A 448 -12.49 -5.90 12.90
N LEU A 449 -12.42 -5.52 11.63
CA LEU A 449 -11.54 -6.14 10.63
C LEU A 449 -10.06 -5.99 10.98
N THR A 450 -9.68 -4.87 11.59
CA THR A 450 -8.31 -4.67 12.07
C THR A 450 -7.99 -5.70 13.16
N VAL A 451 -8.93 -5.96 14.08
CA VAL A 451 -8.84 -7.04 15.07
C VAL A 451 -8.69 -8.41 14.42
N ALA A 452 -9.59 -8.76 13.50
CA ALA A 452 -9.59 -10.05 12.84
C ALA A 452 -8.31 -10.31 12.01
N THR A 453 -7.75 -9.29 11.37
CA THR A 453 -6.53 -9.37 10.55
C THR A 453 -5.23 -9.26 11.35
N GLY A 454 -5.33 -9.08 12.68
CA GLY A 454 -4.20 -9.00 13.60
C GLY A 454 -3.40 -7.70 13.48
N GLY A 455 -4.06 -6.57 13.23
CA GLY A 455 -3.43 -5.26 13.12
C GLY A 455 -2.76 -4.98 11.77
N GLY A 456 -3.23 -5.60 10.68
CA GLY A 456 -2.65 -5.40 9.35
C GLY A 456 -2.88 -3.99 8.78
N PHE A 457 -1.89 -3.44 8.08
CA PHE A 457 -1.97 -2.13 7.38
C PHE A 457 -3.21 -1.98 6.48
N LEU A 458 -3.68 -3.08 5.88
CA LEU A 458 -4.87 -3.09 5.02
C LEU A 458 -6.17 -2.76 5.77
N ALA A 459 -6.24 -3.05 7.07
CA ALA A 459 -7.44 -2.76 7.87
C ALA A 459 -7.37 -1.36 8.54
N GLY A 460 -6.17 -0.90 8.93
CA GLY A 460 -5.97 0.50 9.35
C GLY A 460 -6.06 1.53 8.22
N GLY A 461 -5.76 1.10 6.98
CA GLY A 461 -5.94 1.91 5.77
C GLY A 461 -7.39 2.31 5.53
N MET A 462 -8.37 1.55 6.03
CA MET A 462 -9.80 1.84 5.86
C MET A 462 -10.39 2.81 6.89
N THR A 463 -9.79 2.94 8.08
CA THR A 463 -10.08 4.12 8.93
C THR A 463 -9.66 5.41 8.21
N ALA A 464 -8.58 5.34 7.42
CA ALA A 464 -8.09 6.47 6.64
C ALA A 464 -8.82 6.66 5.30
N LEU A 465 -9.22 5.59 4.59
CA LEU A 465 -9.96 5.67 3.32
C LEU A 465 -11.44 6.04 3.54
N GLY A 466 -12.06 5.49 4.59
CA GLY A 466 -13.38 5.92 5.07
C GLY A 466 -13.37 7.36 5.57
N ALA A 467 -12.32 7.81 6.27
CA ALA A 467 -12.14 9.24 6.61
C ALA A 467 -11.79 10.11 5.40
N ALA A 468 -11.08 9.56 4.40
CA ALA A 468 -10.68 10.28 3.20
C ALA A 468 -11.86 10.50 2.25
N LEU A 469 -12.76 9.52 2.09
CA LEU A 469 -13.95 9.70 1.27
C LEU A 469 -14.94 10.72 1.87
N THR A 470 -14.71 11.15 3.12
CA THR A 470 -15.63 12.03 3.87
C THR A 470 -14.98 13.28 4.48
N ALA A 471 -13.71 13.56 4.17
CA ALA A 471 -13.09 14.82 4.57
C ALA A 471 -13.73 15.97 3.78
N ASN A 472 -14.20 16.97 4.51
CA ASN A 472 -14.97 18.14 4.07
C ASN A 472 -14.44 18.80 2.75
N ASP A 473 -13.13 18.75 2.50
CA ASP A 473 -12.50 19.36 1.32
C ASP A 473 -12.78 18.66 -0.03
N VAL A 474 -13.21 17.40 -0.01
CA VAL A 474 -13.55 16.64 -1.23
C VAL A 474 -14.94 16.98 -1.75
N LEU A 475 -15.82 17.36 -0.82
CA LEU A 475 -17.23 17.65 -1.09
C LEU A 475 -17.55 19.15 -1.00
N GLN A 476 -16.66 20.01 -0.48
CA GLN A 476 -16.87 21.45 -0.34
C GLN A 476 -15.92 22.37 -1.13
N SER A 477 -14.97 21.86 -1.92
CA SER A 477 -14.15 22.67 -2.84
C SER A 477 -14.53 22.43 -4.30
N PRO A 478 -15.51 23.17 -4.88
CA PRO A 478 -16.05 22.86 -6.19
C PRO A 478 -15.11 23.25 -7.34
N ILE A 479 -14.07 24.05 -7.14
CA ILE A 479 -13.41 24.73 -8.27
C ILE A 479 -12.56 23.78 -9.17
N PRO A 480 -11.73 22.86 -8.65
CA PRO A 480 -10.97 21.93 -9.49
C PRO A 480 -11.86 20.83 -10.08
N MET A 481 -12.83 20.35 -9.30
CA MET A 481 -13.74 19.26 -9.69
C MET A 481 -14.79 19.75 -10.69
N LYS A 482 -15.35 20.95 -10.52
CA LYS A 482 -16.32 21.57 -11.46
C LYS A 482 -15.67 21.98 -12.77
N SER A 483 -14.40 22.41 -12.77
CA SER A 483 -13.63 22.64 -14.00
C SER A 483 -13.37 21.34 -14.77
N PHE A 484 -12.97 20.28 -14.05
CA PHE A 484 -12.79 18.95 -14.62
C PHE A 484 -14.11 18.30 -15.08
N MET A 485 -15.23 18.55 -14.41
CA MET A 485 -16.55 18.05 -14.78
C MET A 485 -17.20 18.84 -15.93
N ASN A 486 -16.88 20.14 -16.08
CA ASN A 486 -17.47 21.00 -17.13
C ASN A 486 -16.65 21.04 -18.43
N ASP A 487 -15.32 20.91 -18.36
CA ASP A 487 -14.45 20.73 -19.54
C ASP A 487 -13.35 19.69 -19.24
N PRO A 488 -13.74 18.41 -19.14
CA PRO A 488 -12.80 17.32 -18.91
C PRO A 488 -11.76 17.22 -20.03
N MET A 489 -12.09 17.64 -21.25
CA MET A 489 -11.24 17.55 -22.44
C MET A 489 -10.12 18.59 -22.44
N GLY A 490 -10.36 19.79 -21.90
CA GLY A 490 -9.33 20.81 -21.67
C GLY A 490 -8.32 20.38 -20.60
N ALA A 491 -8.81 19.87 -19.47
CA ALA A 491 -7.97 19.42 -18.36
C ALA A 491 -7.17 18.14 -18.70
N THR A 492 -7.79 17.17 -19.38
CA THR A 492 -7.10 15.94 -19.83
C THR A 492 -6.17 16.19 -21.00
N LYS A 493 -6.51 17.02 -22.01
CA LYS A 493 -5.51 17.40 -23.04
C LYS A 493 -4.30 18.09 -22.45
N GLN A 494 -4.47 18.88 -21.39
CA GLN A 494 -3.37 19.50 -20.66
C GLN A 494 -2.51 18.45 -19.93
N TRP A 495 -3.14 17.49 -19.25
CA TRP A 495 -2.45 16.42 -18.50
C TRP A 495 -1.80 15.36 -19.40
N THR A 496 -2.46 14.95 -20.48
CA THR A 496 -1.92 13.99 -21.45
C THR A 496 -0.81 14.63 -22.28
N ARG A 497 -0.89 15.94 -22.59
CA ARG A 497 0.24 16.69 -23.17
C ARG A 497 1.39 16.86 -22.18
N GLU A 498 1.14 16.96 -20.88
CA GLU A 498 2.16 16.98 -19.82
C GLU A 498 2.82 15.60 -19.63
N LEU A 499 2.04 14.53 -19.67
CA LEU A 499 2.50 13.13 -19.48
C LEU A 499 3.23 12.58 -20.71
N LEU A 500 2.76 12.86 -21.93
CA LEU A 500 3.42 12.44 -23.17
C LEU A 500 4.74 13.20 -23.43
N LYS A 501 4.94 14.34 -22.80
CA LYS A 501 6.20 15.10 -22.84
C LYS A 501 7.24 14.60 -21.83
N LYS A 502 6.89 13.62 -20.98
CA LYS A 502 7.77 13.08 -19.93
C LYS A 502 8.17 11.64 -20.22
N PRO A 503 9.42 11.24 -19.94
CA PRO A 503 9.83 9.85 -20.09
C PRO A 503 9.03 8.91 -19.17
N PRO A 504 8.83 7.63 -19.52
CA PRO A 504 7.91 6.70 -18.84
C PRO A 504 8.11 6.55 -17.32
N GLN A 505 9.34 6.80 -16.85
CA GLN A 505 9.71 6.73 -15.43
C GLN A 505 9.20 7.94 -14.61
N GLU A 506 8.99 9.09 -15.25
CA GLU A 506 8.44 10.28 -14.59
C GLU A 506 6.92 10.25 -14.55
N ALA A 507 6.26 9.72 -15.59
CA ALA A 507 4.81 9.55 -15.62
C ALA A 507 4.30 8.68 -14.46
N VAL A 508 4.99 7.57 -14.18
CA VAL A 508 4.67 6.68 -13.06
C VAL A 508 4.88 7.35 -11.70
N ASN A 509 5.95 8.15 -11.55
CA ASN A 509 6.19 8.91 -10.33
C ASN A 509 5.14 10.00 -10.12
N THR A 510 4.69 10.68 -11.18
CA THR A 510 3.66 11.72 -11.13
C THR A 510 2.32 11.14 -10.69
N VAL A 511 1.90 10.00 -11.23
CA VAL A 511 0.67 9.29 -10.83
C VAL A 511 0.74 8.84 -9.37
N PHE A 512 1.87 8.28 -8.93
CA PHE A 512 2.07 7.89 -7.53
C PHE A 512 2.10 9.09 -6.57
N THR A 513 2.69 10.22 -6.97
CA THR A 513 2.69 11.44 -6.17
C THR A 513 1.32 12.09 -6.10
N LEU A 514 0.51 12.02 -7.16
CA LEU A 514 -0.88 12.50 -7.16
C LEU A 514 -1.77 11.64 -6.25
N ALA A 515 -1.62 10.31 -6.31
CA ALA A 515 -2.31 9.39 -5.40
C ALA A 515 -1.88 9.62 -3.93
N ALA A 516 -0.59 9.89 -3.68
CA ALA A 516 -0.08 10.18 -2.35
C ALA A 516 -0.51 11.57 -1.84
N ASP A 517 -0.56 12.60 -2.69
CA ASP A 517 -0.98 13.97 -2.32
C ASP A 517 -2.49 14.00 -1.99
N GLN A 518 -3.32 13.27 -2.73
CA GLN A 518 -4.75 13.11 -2.41
C GLN A 518 -4.99 12.33 -1.11
N LEU A 519 -4.16 11.33 -0.80
CA LEU A 519 -4.23 10.56 0.45
C LEU A 519 -3.79 11.39 1.67
N LEU A 520 -2.84 12.31 1.50
CA LEU A 520 -2.24 13.07 2.62
C LEU A 520 -3.00 14.35 2.99
N ARG A 521 -3.74 14.97 2.05
CA ARG A 521 -4.61 16.12 2.36
C ARG A 521 -5.83 15.77 3.22
N ARG A 522 -6.05 14.49 3.53
CA ARG A 522 -7.28 13.99 4.17
C ARG A 522 -7.06 13.40 5.56
N VAL A 523 -5.92 13.68 6.19
CA VAL A 523 -5.65 13.36 7.61
C VAL A 523 -5.86 14.64 8.42
N PRO A 524 -6.74 14.68 9.45
CA PRO A 524 -6.91 15.85 10.29
C PRO A 524 -5.57 16.22 10.93
N ALA A 525 -5.22 17.50 10.83
CA ALA A 525 -3.90 18.02 11.16
C ALA A 525 -3.45 17.68 12.59
N LEU A 526 -2.38 16.90 12.69
CA LEU A 526 -1.42 16.99 13.80
C LEU A 526 -0.01 16.89 13.23
N ARG A 527 0.67 18.05 13.15
CA ARG A 527 2.12 18.38 13.12
C ARG A 527 3.19 17.42 12.53
N ALA A 528 2.85 16.29 11.92
CA ALA A 528 3.76 15.26 11.40
C ALA A 528 3.65 15.03 9.87
N GLY A 529 2.78 15.77 9.18
CA GLY A 529 2.49 15.57 7.76
C GLY A 529 3.67 15.84 6.83
N ASN A 530 4.45 16.89 7.10
CA ASN A 530 5.57 17.27 6.22
C ASN A 530 6.76 16.30 6.33
N GLU A 531 7.07 15.80 7.53
CA GLU A 531 8.12 14.79 7.73
C GLU A 531 7.72 13.42 7.16
N LEU A 532 6.44 13.06 7.24
CA LEU A 532 5.90 11.84 6.66
C LEU A 532 5.96 11.90 5.13
N MET A 533 5.63 13.05 4.53
CA MET A 533 5.63 13.28 3.10
C MET A 533 7.05 13.27 2.50
N ASP A 534 8.02 13.91 3.15
CA ASP A 534 9.43 13.86 2.72
C ASP A 534 10.06 12.48 2.94
N SER A 535 9.67 11.78 4.01
CA SER A 535 10.09 10.40 4.27
C SER A 535 9.48 9.42 3.26
N LEU A 536 8.21 9.58 2.86
CA LEU A 536 7.57 8.76 1.83
C LEU A 536 8.17 9.05 0.46
N LYS A 537 8.26 10.32 0.05
CA LYS A 537 8.81 10.72 -1.25
C LYS A 537 10.26 10.24 -1.42
N SER A 538 11.10 10.39 -0.40
CA SER A 538 12.49 9.92 -0.42
C SER A 538 12.64 8.40 -0.27
N ARG A 539 11.62 7.67 0.23
CA ARG A 539 11.59 6.20 0.29
C ARG A 539 11.08 5.59 -1.01
N VAL A 540 10.11 6.21 -1.66
CA VAL A 540 9.58 5.82 -2.98
C VAL A 540 10.64 6.07 -4.04
N GLN A 541 11.30 7.22 -4.05
CA GLN A 541 12.44 7.49 -4.94
C GLN A 541 13.62 6.54 -4.71
N ARG A 542 13.86 6.10 -3.46
CA ARG A 542 14.86 5.07 -3.14
C ARG A 542 14.46 3.67 -3.60
N SER A 543 13.18 3.30 -3.46
CA SER A 543 12.67 2.03 -3.99
C SER A 543 12.74 1.98 -5.51
N ALA A 544 12.40 3.08 -6.20
CA ALA A 544 12.52 3.19 -7.64
C ALA A 544 13.99 3.05 -8.12
N ARG A 545 14.94 3.68 -7.41
CA ARG A 545 16.39 3.50 -7.68
C ARG A 545 16.90 2.07 -7.45
N ASN A 546 16.33 1.35 -6.48
CA ASN A 546 16.75 -0.02 -6.16
C ASN A 546 16.14 -1.08 -7.08
N TRP A 547 15.10 -0.75 -7.85
CA TRP A 547 14.41 -1.68 -8.76
C TRP A 547 14.99 -1.71 -10.18
N MET A 548 15.82 -0.73 -10.57
CA MET A 548 16.50 -0.69 -11.88
C MET A 548 17.96 -0.25 -11.74
N PRO A 549 18.91 -1.18 -11.51
CA PRO A 549 20.32 -0.84 -11.54
C PRO A 549 20.79 -0.72 -12.99
N GLY A 550 21.22 0.47 -13.38
CA GLY A 550 21.93 0.70 -14.64
C GLY A 550 21.13 1.44 -15.72
N ARG A 551 20.94 2.75 -15.53
CA ARG A 551 21.05 3.83 -16.54
C ARG A 551 20.63 5.13 -15.88
N SER A 552 21.41 6.18 -16.10
CA SER A 552 21.26 7.52 -15.53
C SER A 552 19.91 8.15 -15.91
N VAL A 553 19.14 8.58 -14.92
CA VAL A 553 17.92 9.37 -15.11
C VAL A 553 18.23 10.82 -14.78
N VAL A 554 18.06 11.67 -15.79
CA VAL A 554 18.08 13.13 -15.73
C VAL A 554 16.72 13.58 -15.18
N ASP A 555 16.70 14.38 -14.12
CA ASP A 555 15.47 14.86 -13.47
C ASP A 555 14.76 15.93 -14.32
N ALA A 556 13.62 15.65 -14.95
CA ALA A 556 12.76 16.68 -15.52
C ALA A 556 11.71 17.18 -14.50
N GLY A 557 11.70 18.49 -14.31
CA GLY A 557 10.64 19.23 -13.61
C GLY A 557 9.68 19.80 -14.63
N THR A 558 8.39 19.89 -14.30
CA THR A 558 7.48 20.80 -14.99
C THR A 558 6.85 21.67 -13.92
N GLY A 559 7.03 22.99 -14.08
CA GLY A 559 6.19 23.98 -13.46
C GLY A 559 5.06 24.29 -14.44
N MET A 560 3.86 24.50 -13.91
CA MET A 560 2.83 25.25 -14.60
C MET A 560 2.38 26.36 -13.66
N ARG A 561 2.76 27.59 -14.02
CA ARG A 561 2.11 28.81 -13.56
C ARG A 561 0.74 28.86 -14.24
N MET A 562 -0.34 28.91 -13.47
CA MET A 562 -1.59 29.51 -13.93
C MET A 562 -1.65 30.94 -13.40
N ARG A 563 -1.62 31.88 -14.36
CA ARG A 563 -1.94 33.30 -14.21
C ARG A 563 -3.43 33.41 -14.55
N ALA A 564 -4.23 33.95 -13.64
CA ALA A 564 -5.58 34.42 -13.94
C ALA A 564 -5.83 35.68 -13.10
N ASP A 565 -5.66 36.82 -13.76
CA ASP A 565 -6.21 38.11 -13.37
C ASP A 565 -7.73 37.97 -13.20
N TRP A 566 -8.25 38.40 -12.05
CA TRP A 566 -9.62 38.91 -11.91
C TRP A 566 -9.56 40.17 -11.05
N ASP A 567 -10.00 41.25 -11.66
CA ASP A 567 -10.01 42.61 -11.15
C ASP A 567 -10.83 42.79 -9.86
N ARG A 568 -10.27 43.68 -9.02
CA ARG A 568 -10.93 44.65 -8.12
C ARG A 568 -12.34 44.31 -7.64
N HIS A 569 -12.49 44.11 -6.33
CA HIS A 569 -13.40 44.93 -5.53
C HIS A 569 -12.78 45.12 -4.13
N ASP A 570 -12.53 46.40 -3.81
CA ASP A 570 -12.15 46.90 -2.50
C ASP A 570 -13.17 46.50 -1.44
N TRP A 571 -12.71 45.84 -0.38
CA TRP A 571 -13.17 46.11 0.97
C TRP A 571 -11.96 46.16 1.89
N ASN A 572 -11.52 47.39 2.14
CA ASN A 572 -10.75 47.76 3.32
C ASN A 572 -11.53 47.34 4.58
N GLU A 573 -10.98 46.42 5.35
CA GLU A 573 -10.73 46.61 6.79
C GLU A 573 -9.89 45.45 7.34
N PRO A 574 -8.75 45.73 8.00
CA PRO A 574 -7.92 44.71 8.61
C PRO A 574 -8.38 44.45 10.04
N ASP A 575 -8.71 43.20 10.35
CA ASP A 575 -8.97 42.77 11.74
C ASP A 575 -7.62 42.57 12.46
N TYR A 576 -7.00 43.70 12.80
CA TYR A 576 -5.86 43.80 13.70
C TYR A 576 -6.34 43.49 15.11
N ARG A 577 -6.12 42.26 15.59
CA ARG A 577 -5.98 42.03 17.02
C ARG A 577 -4.53 42.29 17.41
N GLU A 578 -4.30 43.53 17.81
CA GLU A 578 -3.17 43.96 18.62
C GLU A 578 -2.95 42.99 19.80
N SER A 579 -1.89 42.20 19.73
CA SER A 579 -1.25 41.73 20.96
C SER A 579 -0.59 42.94 21.61
N ARG A 580 -1.22 43.46 22.67
CA ARG A 580 -0.58 44.40 23.59
C ARG A 580 0.83 43.93 23.93
N GLY A 581 1.78 44.80 23.65
CA GLY A 581 3.20 44.54 23.79
C GLY A 581 3.62 44.30 25.24
N SER A 582 4.55 43.37 25.38
CA SER A 582 5.71 43.54 26.24
C SER A 582 6.93 43.27 25.37
N GLY A 583 7.68 44.34 25.09
CA GLY A 583 8.96 44.26 24.41
C GLY A 583 9.91 43.34 25.16
N SER A 584 10.21 42.22 24.52
CA SER A 584 11.54 41.65 24.50
C SER A 584 11.65 41.03 23.11
N GLU A 585 12.53 41.55 22.26
CA GLU A 585 12.97 40.80 21.08
C GLU A 585 13.57 39.51 21.62
N VAL A 586 12.79 38.43 21.61
CA VAL A 586 13.31 37.13 22.00
C VAL A 586 14.29 36.74 20.91
N ALA A 587 15.58 36.90 21.19
CA ALA A 587 16.65 36.52 20.30
C ALA A 587 16.39 35.12 19.73
N PHE A 588 16.51 34.98 18.41
CA PHE A 588 16.28 33.69 17.76
C PHE A 588 17.23 32.64 18.36
N GLN A 589 16.67 31.57 18.92
CA GLN A 589 17.45 30.48 19.50
C GLN A 589 17.44 29.26 18.59
N ALA A 590 18.61 28.80 18.14
CA ALA A 590 18.71 27.62 17.29
C ALA A 590 18.31 26.35 18.05
N LYS A 591 17.48 25.51 17.43
CA LYS A 591 17.03 24.25 18.03
C LYS A 591 17.74 23.07 17.37
N LYS A 592 18.63 22.43 18.14
CA LYS A 592 19.36 21.25 17.71
C LYS A 592 18.42 20.11 17.26
N PRO A 593 18.57 19.58 16.03
CA PRO A 593 17.85 18.40 15.59
C PRO A 593 18.21 17.16 16.43
N PRO A 594 17.24 16.33 16.85
CA PRO A 594 17.48 15.17 17.71
C PRO A 594 18.31 14.07 17.02
N SER A 595 18.46 14.14 15.70
CA SER A 595 19.31 13.22 14.93
C SER A 595 20.79 13.56 14.95
N LEU A 596 21.17 14.79 15.34
CA LEU A 596 22.57 15.18 15.49
C LEU A 596 23.08 14.72 16.86
N LYS A 597 24.28 14.14 16.84
CA LYS A 597 24.92 13.50 17.99
C LYS A 597 26.23 14.19 18.34
N PRO A 598 26.71 14.02 19.59
CA PRO A 598 28.02 14.49 19.97
C PRO A 598 29.14 13.89 19.13
N GLY A 599 30.19 14.69 18.92
CA GLY A 599 31.45 14.32 18.31
C GLY A 599 32.62 14.94 19.08
N ASP A 600 33.84 14.47 18.78
CA ASP A 600 35.08 15.07 19.27
C ASP A 600 35.31 16.39 18.50
N PRO A 601 35.31 17.55 19.17
CA PRO A 601 35.61 18.84 18.53
C PRO A 601 37.08 18.93 18.08
N ASN A 602 37.96 18.10 18.65
CA ASN A 602 39.38 18.05 18.31
C ASN A 602 39.70 16.88 17.36
N TYR A 603 38.72 16.41 16.60
CA TYR A 603 38.92 15.34 15.62
C TYR A 603 40.02 15.73 14.62
N THR A 604 40.98 14.84 14.46
CA THR A 604 42.10 14.97 13.51
C THR A 604 42.16 13.73 12.63
N PHE A 605 42.75 13.87 11.45
CA PHE A 605 43.05 12.72 10.58
C PHE A 605 44.40 12.95 9.91
N ARG A 606 45.04 11.86 9.49
CA ARG A 606 46.21 11.88 8.61
C ARG A 606 45.92 11.11 7.34
N THR A 607 46.49 11.54 6.22
CA THR A 607 46.39 10.81 4.95
C THR A 607 47.70 10.08 4.66
N GLU A 608 47.60 8.88 4.12
CA GLU A 608 48.74 8.10 3.64
C GLU A 608 48.36 7.44 2.31
N ILE A 609 49.32 7.34 1.39
CA ILE A 609 49.14 6.57 0.15
C ILE A 609 49.44 5.12 0.47
N ASP A 610 48.44 4.26 0.28
CA ASP A 610 48.58 2.83 0.45
C ASP A 610 49.55 2.27 -0.61
N PRO A 611 50.68 1.66 -0.22
CA PRO A 611 51.73 1.25 -1.16
C PRO A 611 51.31 0.07 -2.05
N GLU A 612 50.33 -0.73 -1.64
CA GLU A 612 49.86 -1.88 -2.43
C GLU A 612 48.83 -1.45 -3.48
N THR A 613 47.98 -0.49 -3.14
CA THR A 613 46.84 -0.09 -3.98
C THR A 613 47.03 1.25 -4.69
N GLY A 614 48.01 2.07 -4.26
CA GLY A 614 48.20 3.44 -4.72
C GLY A 614 47.09 4.40 -4.29
N GLU A 615 46.15 3.96 -3.45
CA GLU A 615 45.02 4.77 -3.00
C GLU A 615 45.38 5.61 -1.77
N MET A 616 45.01 6.89 -1.77
CA MET A 616 45.12 7.72 -0.57
C MET A 616 44.00 7.37 0.43
N LYS A 617 44.38 6.99 1.64
CA LYS A 617 43.48 6.67 2.75
C LYS A 617 43.69 7.66 3.88
N ALA A 618 42.59 8.08 4.51
CA ALA A 618 42.59 8.88 5.71
C ALA A 618 42.36 8.00 6.95
N TYR A 619 43.15 8.25 7.99
CA TYR A 619 43.09 7.59 9.29
C TYR A 619 42.66 8.63 10.33
N GLY A 620 41.42 8.51 10.80
CA GLY A 620 40.85 9.40 11.81
C GLY A 620 41.32 9.08 13.23
N SER A 621 41.34 10.09 14.10
CA SER A 621 41.65 9.96 15.54
C SER A 621 40.67 9.05 16.29
N ASP A 622 39.50 8.79 15.70
CA ASP A 622 38.49 7.86 16.19
C ASP A 622 38.71 6.40 15.74
N GLY A 623 39.80 6.12 15.03
CA GLY A 623 40.16 4.80 14.52
C GLY A 623 39.48 4.41 13.21
N ARG A 624 38.73 5.31 12.55
CA ARG A 624 38.18 5.03 11.22
C ARG A 624 39.26 5.16 10.15
N THR A 625 39.22 4.25 9.18
CA THR A 625 39.95 4.38 7.90
C THR A 625 38.94 4.57 6.78
N TYR A 626 39.17 5.56 5.92
CA TYR A 626 38.32 5.82 4.75
C TYR A 626 39.12 6.32 3.57
N LYS A 627 38.63 6.02 2.37
CA LYS A 627 39.25 6.45 1.12
C LYS A 627 39.11 7.96 0.93
N VAL A 628 40.20 8.62 0.58
CA VAL A 628 40.20 10.01 0.10
C VAL A 628 39.96 9.95 -1.40
N TYR A 629 38.82 10.48 -1.84
CA TYR A 629 38.49 10.60 -3.25
C TYR A 629 39.26 11.77 -3.86
N HIS A 630 39.66 11.61 -5.13
CA HIS A 630 40.37 12.63 -5.91
C HIS A 630 41.75 12.98 -5.35
N ALA A 631 42.46 11.98 -4.81
CA ALA A 631 43.83 12.10 -4.33
C ALA A 631 44.80 12.67 -5.40
N ASP A 632 44.50 12.46 -6.68
CA ASP A 632 45.22 13.04 -7.82
C ASP A 632 45.17 14.58 -7.87
N LYS A 633 44.34 15.21 -7.03
CA LYS A 633 44.23 16.67 -6.91
C LYS A 633 45.05 17.26 -5.76
N ALA A 634 45.69 16.44 -4.92
CA ALA A 634 46.49 16.93 -3.81
C ALA A 634 47.59 17.89 -4.29
N ASN A 635 47.74 19.02 -3.60
CA ASN A 635 48.69 20.10 -3.93
C ASN A 635 48.54 20.73 -5.33
N LEU A 636 47.38 20.59 -5.98
CA LEU A 636 47.10 21.22 -7.27
C LEU A 636 46.22 22.46 -7.12
N VAL A 637 46.34 23.39 -8.07
CA VAL A 637 45.37 24.47 -8.25
C VAL A 637 44.53 24.14 -9.46
N LEU A 638 43.23 23.89 -9.24
CA LEU A 638 42.31 23.57 -10.31
C LEU A 638 41.57 24.82 -10.76
N GLU A 639 41.62 25.12 -12.06
CA GLU A 639 40.79 26.14 -12.68
C GLU A 639 39.65 25.48 -13.44
N LYS A 640 38.42 25.91 -13.19
CA LYS A 640 37.23 25.33 -13.82
C LYS A 640 36.15 26.38 -14.02
N THR A 641 35.59 26.41 -15.22
CA THR A 641 34.38 27.16 -15.55
C THR A 641 33.15 26.34 -15.21
N THR A 642 32.26 26.87 -14.38
CA THR A 642 31.00 26.22 -13.98
C THR A 642 29.97 26.28 -15.12
N PRO A 643 28.87 25.51 -15.03
CA PRO A 643 27.79 25.58 -16.02
C PRO A 643 27.15 26.97 -16.21
N SER A 644 27.29 27.88 -15.23
CA SER A 644 26.85 29.28 -15.36
C SER A 644 27.82 30.18 -16.12
N GLY A 645 29.00 29.67 -16.50
CA GLY A 645 30.04 30.44 -17.17
C GLY A 645 31.04 31.14 -16.23
N LYS A 646 30.92 30.98 -14.90
CA LYS A 646 31.90 31.53 -13.95
C LYS A 646 33.13 30.65 -13.84
N THR A 647 34.31 31.25 -13.97
CA THR A 647 35.59 30.55 -13.78
C THR A 647 36.08 30.72 -12.34
N TYR A 648 36.34 29.60 -11.67
CA TYR A 648 36.92 29.57 -10.33
C TYR A 648 38.30 28.92 -10.38
N ARG A 649 39.20 29.41 -9.54
CA ARG A 649 40.56 28.88 -9.36
C ARG A 649 40.74 28.50 -7.91
N VAL A 650 40.66 27.19 -7.63
CA VAL A 650 40.59 26.64 -6.27
C VAL A 650 41.87 25.84 -5.99
N PRO A 651 42.67 26.22 -4.99
CA PRO A 651 43.78 25.41 -4.53
C PRO A 651 43.28 24.20 -3.72
N TYR A 652 43.95 23.08 -3.88
CA TYR A 652 43.78 21.86 -3.09
C TYR A 652 45.01 21.67 -2.21
N ASP A 653 44.80 21.27 -0.96
CA ASP A 653 45.89 20.98 -0.04
C ASP A 653 46.49 19.58 -0.26
N GLN A 654 47.44 19.20 0.60
CA GLN A 654 48.10 17.89 0.57
C GLN A 654 47.14 16.70 0.79
N ASP A 655 45.98 16.94 1.38
CA ASP A 655 44.96 15.92 1.67
C ASP A 655 43.86 15.89 0.59
N ALA A 656 44.09 16.57 -0.54
CA ALA A 656 43.13 16.76 -1.62
C ALA A 656 41.81 17.42 -1.18
N ALA A 657 41.84 18.26 -0.14
CA ALA A 657 40.71 19.10 0.25
C ALA A 657 40.78 20.46 -0.49
N PRO A 658 39.70 20.89 -1.16
CA PRO A 658 39.65 22.21 -1.80
C PRO A 658 39.50 23.31 -0.77
N ASP A 659 40.17 24.43 -0.98
CA ASP A 659 39.97 25.65 -0.20
C ASP A 659 38.99 26.60 -0.91
N PHE A 660 37.74 26.63 -0.43
CA PHE A 660 36.72 27.53 -0.94
C PHE A 660 36.65 28.88 -0.21
N THR A 661 37.55 29.16 0.73
CA THR A 661 37.50 30.36 1.60
C THR A 661 37.52 31.66 0.81
N SER A 662 38.25 31.71 -0.30
CA SER A 662 38.32 32.90 -1.17
C SER A 662 37.00 33.27 -1.85
N TYR A 663 36.08 32.30 -1.97
CA TYR A 663 34.79 32.44 -2.64
C TYR A 663 33.59 32.28 -1.70
N ALA A 664 33.82 32.03 -0.41
CA ALA A 664 32.77 31.99 0.58
C ALA A 664 32.17 33.38 0.80
N LEU A 665 30.89 33.39 1.16
CA LEU A 665 30.13 34.62 1.39
C LEU A 665 30.77 35.42 2.52
N LYS A 666 30.81 36.74 2.36
CA LYS A 666 31.29 37.69 3.35
C LYS A 666 30.16 38.63 3.76
N ALA A 667 30.14 39.01 5.02
CA ALA A 667 29.30 40.09 5.52
C ALA A 667 29.74 41.43 4.93
N LYS A 668 28.90 42.47 5.06
CA LYS A 668 29.24 43.84 4.64
C LYS A 668 30.49 44.39 5.31
N ASP A 669 30.82 43.91 6.50
CA ASP A 669 32.05 44.25 7.23
C ASP A 669 33.30 43.51 6.70
N GLY A 670 33.16 42.68 5.66
CA GLY A 670 34.22 41.91 5.04
C GLY A 670 34.56 40.59 5.74
N LYS A 671 33.92 40.25 6.87
CA LYS A 671 34.17 38.98 7.57
C LYS A 671 33.51 37.81 6.85
N LEU A 672 34.20 36.67 6.86
CA LEU A 672 33.71 35.41 6.32
C LEU A 672 32.49 34.92 7.09
N VAL A 673 31.48 34.40 6.38
CA VAL A 673 30.36 33.69 7.00
C VAL A 673 30.78 32.28 7.37
N GLU A 674 31.13 32.13 8.64
CA GLU A 674 31.59 30.89 9.23
C GLU A 674 30.77 30.55 10.47
N ILE A 675 30.25 29.32 10.51
CA ILE A 675 29.52 28.77 11.64
C ILE A 675 30.21 27.50 12.11
N THR A 676 30.52 27.44 13.40
CA THR A 676 31.05 26.21 14.02
C THR A 676 29.91 25.45 14.68
N LEU A 677 29.70 24.20 14.27
CA LEU A 677 28.72 23.32 14.89
C LEU A 677 29.15 22.99 16.34
N PRO A 678 28.24 23.11 17.33
CA PRO A 678 28.51 22.70 18.70
C PRO A 678 28.94 21.24 18.80
N ALA A 679 29.82 20.92 19.76
CA ALA A 679 30.39 19.59 19.96
C ALA A 679 29.33 18.48 20.07
N ASP A 680 28.16 18.80 20.64
CA ASP A 680 27.06 17.87 20.81
C ASP A 680 26.28 17.59 19.52
N SER A 681 26.61 18.25 18.39
CA SER A 681 25.90 18.19 17.11
C SER A 681 26.79 17.82 15.90
N LEU A 682 28.05 17.48 16.14
CA LEU A 682 29.07 17.22 15.11
C LEU A 682 28.83 15.96 14.25
N VAL A 683 28.04 14.99 14.73
CA VAL A 683 27.83 13.72 14.03
C VAL A 683 26.38 13.59 13.57
N GLY A 684 26.14 13.35 12.28
CA GLY A 684 24.78 13.23 11.78
C GLY A 684 24.68 13.07 10.27
N LYS A 685 23.55 13.48 9.69
CA LYS A 685 23.42 13.60 8.24
C LYS A 685 23.84 15.01 7.82
N SER A 686 24.61 15.14 6.74
CA SER A 686 25.00 16.44 6.17
C SER A 686 23.80 17.40 5.98
N GLY A 687 22.66 16.93 5.48
CA GLY A 687 21.46 17.74 5.32
C GLY A 687 20.87 18.29 6.62
N GLU A 688 20.98 17.56 7.74
CA GLU A 688 20.53 18.05 9.05
C GLU A 688 21.54 19.03 9.65
N GLN A 689 22.84 18.80 9.43
CA GLN A 689 23.89 19.72 9.81
C GLN A 689 23.71 21.07 9.13
N THR A 690 23.58 21.11 7.81
CA THR A 690 23.39 22.36 7.04
C THR A 690 22.12 23.13 7.44
N ARG A 691 21.01 22.44 7.74
CA ARG A 691 19.79 23.07 8.29
C ARG A 691 20.03 23.66 9.67
N TYR A 692 20.74 22.95 10.54
CA TYR A 692 21.07 23.44 11.87
C TYR A 692 22.06 24.61 11.82
N THR A 693 23.06 24.55 10.94
CA THR A 693 23.99 25.66 10.64
C THR A 693 23.24 26.92 10.21
N THR A 694 22.16 26.80 9.43
CA THR A 694 21.33 27.94 9.02
C THR A 694 20.59 28.57 10.21
N GLN A 695 20.22 27.78 11.22
CA GLN A 695 19.64 28.31 12.46
C GLN A 695 20.70 29.02 13.30
N LEU A 696 21.86 28.40 13.49
CA LEU A 696 22.99 28.99 14.22
C LEU A 696 23.46 30.30 13.55
N PHE A 697 23.41 30.38 12.23
CA PHE A 697 23.66 31.60 11.48
C PHE A 697 22.74 32.75 11.91
N LYS A 698 21.43 32.51 12.03
CA LYS A 698 20.47 33.53 12.48
C LYS A 698 20.67 33.93 13.94
N GLU A 699 21.13 33.01 14.77
CA GLU A 699 21.46 33.27 16.18
C GLU A 699 22.77 34.09 16.29
N GLN A 700 23.78 33.79 15.48
CA GLN A 700 25.07 34.49 15.46
C GLN A 700 24.99 35.88 14.81
N TYR A 701 24.09 36.05 13.82
CA TYR A 701 23.88 37.31 13.11
C TYR A 701 22.41 37.73 13.22
N PRO A 702 21.98 38.40 14.30
CA PRO A 702 20.58 38.78 14.48
C PRO A 702 20.01 39.69 13.37
N ASN A 703 20.86 40.56 12.79
CA ASN A 703 20.53 41.49 11.70
C ASN A 703 20.97 40.96 10.32
N TRP A 704 20.94 39.63 10.14
CA TRP A 704 21.44 38.97 8.92
C TRP A 704 20.70 39.40 7.63
N LYS A 705 19.54 40.04 7.71
CA LYS A 705 18.84 40.57 6.52
C LYS A 705 19.47 41.86 6.03
N GLU A 706 20.01 42.66 6.94
CA GLU A 706 20.64 43.94 6.67
C GLU A 706 22.16 43.80 6.46
N ASP A 707 22.79 42.90 7.23
CA ASP A 707 24.24 42.66 7.25
C ASP A 707 24.77 41.96 5.99
N PHE A 708 23.88 41.38 5.19
CA PHE A 708 24.19 40.60 4.00
C PHE A 708 23.29 41.00 2.82
N ASP A 709 23.86 41.06 1.62
CA ASP A 709 23.11 41.36 0.40
C ASP A 709 22.44 40.10 -0.18
N PHE A 710 21.57 39.47 0.61
CA PHE A 710 20.81 38.30 0.18
C PHE A 710 19.67 38.68 -0.78
N THR A 711 19.44 37.86 -1.80
CA THR A 711 18.24 37.98 -2.65
C THR A 711 17.00 37.54 -1.88
N GLU A 712 15.80 37.99 -2.28
CA GLU A 712 14.53 37.62 -1.60
C GLU A 712 14.37 36.10 -1.45
N SER A 713 14.79 35.34 -2.46
CA SER A 713 14.73 33.87 -2.43
C SER A 713 15.70 33.24 -1.42
N GLN A 714 16.86 33.86 -1.20
CA GLN A 714 17.82 33.45 -0.18
C GLN A 714 17.28 33.78 1.22
N ILE A 715 16.68 34.96 1.40
CA ILE A 715 16.01 35.37 2.64
C ILE A 715 14.91 34.36 3.01
N GLU A 716 14.03 34.03 2.06
CA GLU A 716 12.96 33.05 2.27
C GLU A 716 13.51 31.67 2.65
N ALA A 717 14.62 31.24 2.05
CA ALA A 717 15.26 29.98 2.36
C ALA A 717 15.85 29.95 3.78
N ILE A 718 16.48 31.05 4.22
CA ILE A 718 17.05 31.20 5.58
C ILE A 718 15.94 31.27 6.63
N GLU A 719 14.84 31.97 6.36
CA GLU A 719 13.66 31.99 7.23
C GLU A 719 13.08 30.59 7.43
N LYS A 720 13.02 29.80 6.36
CA LYS A 720 12.57 28.40 6.36
C LYS A 720 13.62 27.40 6.87
N ASN A 721 14.77 27.86 7.37
CA ASN A 721 15.87 27.03 7.89
C ASN A 721 16.39 25.99 6.88
N LYS A 722 16.41 26.31 5.58
CA LYS A 722 16.90 25.40 4.54
C LYS A 722 18.42 25.33 4.54
N GLY A 723 18.98 24.13 4.39
CA GLY A 723 20.44 23.94 4.27
C GLY A 723 21.03 24.35 2.92
N SER A 724 20.19 24.54 1.91
CA SER A 724 20.54 25.16 0.63
C SER A 724 19.75 26.46 0.52
N ILE A 725 20.46 27.57 0.31
CA ILE A 725 19.95 28.94 0.45
C ILE A 725 19.82 29.56 -0.95
N GLY A 726 18.61 29.95 -1.38
CA GLY A 726 18.33 30.50 -2.72
C GLY A 726 17.16 29.82 -3.43
N PRO A 727 16.92 30.14 -4.73
CA PRO A 727 15.70 29.79 -5.46
C PRO A 727 15.66 28.34 -5.95
N GLY A 728 16.73 27.57 -5.72
CA GLY A 728 16.96 26.24 -6.27
C GLY A 728 17.88 26.30 -7.49
N VAL A 729 18.76 25.30 -7.62
CA VAL A 729 19.77 25.17 -8.70
C VAL A 729 19.16 25.27 -10.11
N LYS A 730 17.91 24.84 -10.28
CA LYS A 730 17.19 24.88 -11.57
C LYS A 730 16.59 26.24 -11.90
N ALA A 731 16.37 27.09 -10.90
CA ALA A 731 15.73 28.38 -11.07
C ALA A 731 16.76 29.48 -11.32
N ASN A 732 17.79 29.56 -10.48
CA ASN A 732 18.96 30.39 -10.73
C ASN A 732 20.19 29.78 -10.03
N PRO A 733 21.05 29.04 -10.75
CA PRO A 733 22.22 28.40 -10.15
C PRO A 733 23.23 29.42 -9.58
N ASP A 734 23.28 30.64 -10.14
CA ASP A 734 24.18 31.71 -9.72
C ASP A 734 23.83 32.32 -8.36
N GLU A 735 22.55 32.23 -7.97
CA GLU A 735 22.04 32.71 -6.68
C GLU A 735 21.97 31.60 -5.63
N GLN A 736 22.24 30.34 -6.00
CA GLN A 736 22.16 29.23 -5.06
C GLN A 736 23.42 29.14 -4.21
N LEU A 737 23.25 29.23 -2.89
CA LEU A 737 24.29 29.02 -1.88
C LEU A 737 24.08 27.68 -1.16
N THR A 738 25.16 27.15 -0.58
CA THR A 738 25.14 25.96 0.27
C THR A 738 26.20 26.04 1.35
N TRP A 739 25.90 25.45 2.50
CA TRP A 739 26.90 25.23 3.54
C TRP A 739 27.86 24.12 3.10
N HIS A 740 29.15 24.44 3.02
CA HIS A 740 30.24 23.51 2.79
C HIS A 740 30.88 23.11 4.12
N HIS A 741 31.09 21.81 4.31
CA HIS A 741 31.84 21.27 5.44
C HIS A 741 33.33 21.49 5.22
N ASP A 742 33.90 22.45 5.95
CA ASP A 742 35.33 22.76 5.91
C ASP A 742 36.16 21.59 6.46
N LYS A 743 37.48 21.61 6.23
CA LYS A 743 38.40 20.62 6.76
C LYS A 743 38.47 20.65 8.29
N ALA A 744 38.37 21.82 8.91
CA ALA A 744 38.35 21.94 10.36
C ALA A 744 37.05 21.37 10.95
N THR A 745 37.18 20.65 12.06
CA THR A 745 36.06 19.92 12.66
C THR A 745 34.92 20.86 13.08
N GLY A 746 33.71 20.58 12.59
CA GLY A 746 32.52 21.35 12.89
C GLY A 746 32.38 22.66 12.12
N LYS A 747 33.42 23.11 11.42
CA LYS A 747 33.43 24.37 10.69
C LYS A 747 32.63 24.26 9.39
N MET A 748 31.73 25.20 9.19
CA MET A 748 30.87 25.32 8.02
C MET A 748 31.03 26.72 7.43
N ILE A 749 31.29 26.78 6.12
CA ILE A 749 31.36 28.05 5.38
C ILE A 749 30.26 28.09 4.32
N LEU A 750 29.68 29.27 4.08
CA LEU A 750 28.63 29.44 3.09
C LEU A 750 29.25 29.78 1.74
N VAL A 751 29.06 28.93 0.72
CA VAL A 751 29.70 29.09 -0.61
C VAL A 751 28.66 28.98 -1.74
N PRO A 752 28.96 29.47 -2.95
CA PRO A 752 28.16 29.17 -4.13
C PRO A 752 28.00 27.67 -4.34
N TYR A 753 26.77 27.21 -4.56
CA TYR A 753 26.45 25.80 -4.74
C TYR A 753 27.17 25.20 -5.95
N GLU A 754 27.24 25.96 -7.04
CA GLU A 754 27.93 25.55 -8.25
C GLU A 754 29.44 25.34 -8.06
N LEU A 755 30.08 26.17 -7.23
CA LEU A 755 31.48 26.02 -6.85
C LEU A 755 31.67 24.71 -6.08
N ASN A 756 30.88 24.52 -5.02
CA ASN A 756 30.94 23.31 -4.21
C ASN A 756 30.73 22.03 -5.04
N ASN A 757 29.78 22.03 -5.98
CA ASN A 757 29.47 20.84 -6.78
C ASN A 757 30.39 20.63 -8.00
N SER A 758 31.02 21.68 -8.52
CA SER A 758 31.86 21.56 -9.72
C SER A 758 33.26 21.06 -9.41
N PHE A 759 33.72 21.23 -8.17
CA PHE A 759 35.06 20.86 -7.74
C PHE A 759 35.01 19.50 -7.03
N PRO A 760 35.67 18.46 -7.58
CA PRO A 760 35.60 17.11 -7.05
C PRO A 760 36.40 16.99 -5.75
N HIS A 761 35.76 16.59 -4.65
CA HIS A 761 36.42 16.57 -3.35
C HIS A 761 35.82 15.55 -2.37
N THR A 762 36.59 15.19 -1.34
CA THR A 762 36.09 14.49 -0.16
C THR A 762 35.56 15.54 0.82
N GLY A 763 34.24 15.73 0.89
CA GLY A 763 33.66 16.76 1.77
C GLY A 763 33.99 16.55 3.25
N GLY A 764 34.16 17.65 4.01
CA GLY A 764 34.43 17.62 5.45
C GLY A 764 33.45 16.76 6.27
N HIS A 765 32.23 16.57 5.77
CA HIS A 765 31.26 15.64 6.34
C HIS A 765 31.76 14.19 6.37
N SER A 766 32.52 13.75 5.38
CA SER A 766 33.15 12.43 5.36
C SER A 766 34.32 12.35 6.34
N HIS A 767 35.05 13.45 6.53
CA HIS A 767 36.16 13.54 7.48
C HIS A 767 35.64 13.49 8.92
N TRP A 768 35.00 14.55 9.40
CA TRP A 768 34.59 14.68 10.80
C TRP A 768 33.09 14.47 11.04
N GLY A 769 32.23 14.64 10.03
CA GLY A 769 30.76 14.56 10.19
C GLY A 769 30.19 13.16 10.48
N LYS A 770 31.04 12.13 10.39
CA LYS A 770 30.71 10.70 10.57
C LYS A 770 31.54 10.03 11.69
N GLN A 771 32.18 10.83 12.54
CA GLN A 771 33.05 10.30 13.59
C GLN A 771 32.34 9.38 14.59
N ILE A 772 33.08 8.42 15.13
CA ILE A 772 32.62 7.50 16.16
C ILE A 772 32.92 8.11 17.52
N TYR A 773 31.95 8.85 18.06
CA TYR A 773 32.09 9.41 19.40
C TYR A 773 31.87 8.33 20.47
N ARG A 774 32.97 7.87 21.06
CA ARG A 774 32.95 7.11 22.31
C ARG A 774 32.96 8.14 23.43
N GLY A 775 31.79 8.52 23.94
CA GLY A 775 31.71 9.37 25.13
C GLY A 775 32.59 8.78 26.22
N ARG A 776 33.53 9.58 26.75
CA ARG A 776 34.27 9.19 27.95
C ARG A 776 33.32 9.14 29.14
#